data_AF-A0AAD6ECZ5-F1
#
_entry.id   AF-A0AAD6ECZ5-F1
#
_cell.length_a   1.000
_cell.length_b   1.000
_cell.length_c   1.000
_cell.angle_alpha   90.00
_cell.angle_beta   90.00
_cell.angle_gamma   90.00
#
_symmetry.space_group_name_H-M   'P 1'
#
loop_
_entity.id
_entity.type
_entity.pdbx_description
1 polymer ?
#
loop_
_entity_poly.entity_id
_entity_poly.type
_entity_poly.pdbx_seq_one_letter_code
_entity_poly.pdbx_strand_id
1 'polypeptide(L)'
;MTVTTFQPHAMAETTKRLLAQLANEGLVNIHLLPPPPQSQKWSCFLTAEGSNSTRRAKVDLFSFSPPLSSHHWRPNDFKLPVVFDGLDHEVQENDPGAVFEFFAPGFACDEPTKDAITRELRNCVSMSKAEHVKSVPGAAKAHAAIRTVSITGYEFDVKFSLACQITSALRVLPCWSAAAAPGTTALMQEILPEDLWLFGEVAAVTGSQEDKSEARHLTCILRENLVPKAQENDEALILVSALMEKPLGSQQTYAEILFDLKTMTEKKKWFRRYIKCLLRLGLDPLLRHSVGCELHAQNTVARICRKSKAIKGFAIRDLAGVKMHGPTLKNQGFDVDAGLCTDDLNQVWNRVHHALLQNNIGYMLYALGLEGAEDGWAIVRSTLSEVLETDAGPVGKEMYRYFTKETMPFKSFLGMRMGASFRNSMVIVEKEIPSVLAKRSPWLLQISLSGTQDPQHPVLPGQVHPAIRIRENKELQERLADYVRPYGALPGATKRLNPHPALLPWQFVKELETFNEALVTALNSIIERWWTDKEADFPSRMPLETHVEELLQWVDKATTDGIIPCFQDHQGNLRPDILLPVTNRTIPEFRVCEINGRFPISFLHYVATAYEALAGSTWDTPLIEPATKYNALQESLFDLFDSNGPIHFVKGSQTFPSDSPLFGHIEERTGARPRTVRPSDLRLVPCATSKTGFTLCCVWGADPTVKTPPQSLLEVCGEILEPVHMVGLQLYDFELFSLSPEMVRHIAACCRNDPRSVFLAHDKRILGIILQELDSLVDTQRVLSPAQAQTLREHIIPTILPGTAEFRNLLCRTHTNPEIKDQYIIKPARDARGTGILLGRNLSTEKWQSILTSMDSEDIHSLATQYMLQPMLSLRSFEWFWDEERQTRNSRCVGTYYSVNGRFIGLGMWRTGDVSEDVISASTKDATSVLSVVALDS
;
A
#
# COMPACT_ATOMS: atom_id res chain seq x y z
N MET A 1 3.15 -12.74 -73.07
CA MET A 1 4.19 -12.17 -72.19
C MET A 1 4.85 -13.34 -71.48
N THR A 2 6.16 -13.48 -71.62
CA THR A 2 6.93 -14.57 -71.01
C THR A 2 6.94 -14.43 -69.49
N VAL A 3 6.51 -15.49 -68.81
CA VAL A 3 6.50 -15.64 -67.35
C VAL A 3 7.94 -15.65 -66.86
N THR A 4 8.42 -14.54 -66.30
CA THR A 4 9.65 -14.53 -65.49
C THR A 4 9.28 -14.85 -64.05
N THR A 5 9.72 -15.98 -63.54
CA THR A 5 9.62 -16.32 -62.12
C THR A 5 10.32 -15.24 -61.29
N PHE A 6 9.71 -14.76 -60.20
CA PHE A 6 10.28 -13.71 -59.33
C PHE A 6 11.42 -14.23 -58.44
N GLN A 7 11.53 -15.55 -58.31
CA GLN A 7 12.51 -16.24 -57.47
C GLN A 7 13.97 -15.83 -57.79
N PRO A 8 14.45 -15.77 -59.06
CA PRO A 8 15.76 -15.21 -59.39
C PRO A 8 15.99 -13.76 -58.91
N HIS A 9 14.97 -12.91 -58.96
CA HIS A 9 15.09 -11.51 -58.54
C HIS A 9 15.09 -11.36 -57.02
N ALA A 10 14.19 -12.08 -56.32
CA ALA A 10 14.16 -12.15 -54.87
C ALA A 10 15.46 -12.74 -54.30
N MET A 11 15.96 -13.81 -54.93
CA MET A 11 17.26 -14.41 -54.64
C MET A 11 18.36 -13.36 -54.79
N ALA A 12 18.36 -12.66 -55.93
CA ALA A 12 19.39 -11.67 -56.19
C ALA A 12 19.37 -10.48 -55.21
N GLU A 13 18.20 -9.95 -54.88
CA GLU A 13 18.07 -8.85 -53.92
C GLU A 13 18.40 -9.27 -52.50
N THR A 14 17.96 -10.45 -52.07
CA THR A 14 18.21 -10.95 -50.72
C THR A 14 19.71 -11.20 -50.51
N THR A 15 20.38 -11.81 -51.48
CA THR A 15 21.83 -12.07 -51.41
C THR A 15 22.62 -10.76 -51.41
N LYS A 16 22.27 -9.79 -52.26
CA LYS A 16 22.91 -8.46 -52.25
C LYS A 16 22.75 -7.74 -50.90
N ARG A 17 21.56 -7.84 -50.28
CA ARG A 17 21.30 -7.26 -48.95
C ARG A 17 22.10 -7.94 -47.85
N LEU A 18 22.17 -9.27 -47.90
CA LEU A 18 22.99 -10.06 -46.99
C LEU A 18 24.46 -9.61 -47.06
N LEU A 19 25.04 -9.52 -48.27
CA LEU A 19 26.43 -9.10 -48.47
C LEU A 19 26.71 -7.70 -47.89
N ALA A 20 25.84 -6.73 -48.19
CA ALA A 20 25.94 -5.39 -47.64
C ALA A 20 25.87 -5.39 -46.11
N GLN A 21 24.97 -6.18 -45.52
CA GLN A 21 24.82 -6.26 -44.07
C GLN A 21 26.05 -6.89 -43.40
N LEU A 22 26.50 -8.04 -43.90
CA LEU A 22 27.68 -8.74 -43.36
C LEU A 22 28.92 -7.83 -43.39
N ALA A 23 29.09 -7.05 -44.47
CA ALA A 23 30.20 -6.12 -44.60
C ALA A 23 30.09 -4.91 -43.66
N ASN A 24 28.89 -4.31 -43.56
CA ASN A 24 28.67 -3.13 -42.73
C ASN A 24 28.71 -3.42 -41.23
N GLU A 25 28.35 -4.64 -40.83
CA GLU A 25 28.44 -5.10 -39.44
C GLU A 25 29.84 -5.63 -39.08
N GLY A 26 30.79 -5.67 -40.03
CA GLY A 26 32.16 -6.15 -39.81
C GLY A 26 32.30 -7.67 -39.74
N LEU A 27 31.23 -8.43 -39.98
CA LEU A 27 31.23 -9.89 -39.94
C LEU A 27 32.06 -10.50 -41.08
N VAL A 28 32.20 -9.78 -42.19
CA VAL A 28 33.14 -10.09 -43.27
C VAL A 28 33.98 -8.87 -43.61
N ASN A 29 35.26 -9.11 -43.90
CA ASN A 29 36.18 -8.11 -44.41
C ASN A 29 36.10 -8.04 -45.94
N ILE A 30 36.08 -6.82 -46.48
CA ILE A 30 36.10 -6.59 -47.94
C ILE A 30 37.51 -6.21 -48.38
N HIS A 31 38.09 -7.02 -49.26
CA HIS A 31 39.37 -6.76 -49.92
C HIS A 31 39.13 -6.42 -51.40
N LEU A 32 39.34 -5.17 -51.79
CA LEU A 32 39.12 -4.72 -53.16
C LEU A 32 40.22 -5.22 -54.11
N LEU A 33 39.82 -5.68 -55.30
CA LEU A 33 40.71 -6.06 -56.38
C LEU A 33 40.68 -5.00 -57.48
N PRO A 34 41.84 -4.43 -57.85
CA PRO A 34 41.90 -3.50 -58.97
C PRO A 34 41.54 -4.22 -60.29
N PRO A 35 40.82 -3.55 -61.21
CA PRO A 35 40.44 -4.16 -62.46
C PRO A 35 41.67 -4.41 -63.36
N PRO A 36 41.71 -5.49 -64.15
CA PRO A 36 42.75 -5.70 -65.16
C PRO A 36 42.68 -4.62 -66.27
N PRO A 37 43.78 -4.32 -66.99
CA PRO A 37 43.91 -3.17 -67.89
C PRO A 37 42.87 -3.03 -69.01
N GLN A 38 42.07 -4.07 -69.26
CA GLN A 38 41.06 -4.15 -70.32
C GLN A 38 39.60 -4.23 -69.80
N SER A 39 39.38 -4.18 -68.48
CA SER A 39 38.05 -4.22 -67.85
C SER A 39 37.83 -2.98 -66.98
N GLN A 40 36.63 -2.40 -67.00
CA GLN A 40 36.22 -1.35 -66.04
C GLN A 40 35.50 -1.92 -64.79
N LYS A 41 35.44 -3.26 -64.64
CA LYS A 41 34.68 -3.91 -63.57
C LYS A 41 35.57 -4.17 -62.35
N TRP A 42 35.26 -3.52 -61.24
CA TRP A 42 35.85 -3.80 -59.94
C TRP A 42 35.26 -5.08 -59.36
N SER A 43 36.07 -5.82 -58.61
CA SER A 43 35.61 -6.98 -57.82
C SER A 43 36.22 -6.92 -56.42
N CYS A 44 35.65 -7.64 -55.47
CA CYS A 44 36.22 -7.77 -54.14
C CYS A 44 36.17 -9.20 -53.62
N PHE A 45 37.10 -9.52 -52.73
CA PHE A 45 37.05 -10.71 -51.89
C PHE A 45 36.40 -10.39 -50.54
N LEU A 46 35.58 -11.32 -50.08
CA LEU A 46 34.94 -11.33 -48.78
C LEU A 46 35.54 -12.46 -47.96
N THR A 47 35.98 -12.16 -46.73
CA THR A 47 36.58 -13.12 -45.79
C THR A 47 35.92 -13.00 -44.41
N ALA A 48 35.56 -14.12 -43.78
CA ALA A 48 34.96 -14.09 -42.44
C ALA A 48 36.00 -13.71 -41.37
N GLU A 49 35.57 -12.96 -40.36
CA GLU A 49 36.42 -12.58 -39.23
C GLU A 49 36.74 -13.80 -38.33
N GLY A 50 37.92 -13.82 -37.70
CA GLY A 50 38.23 -14.76 -36.61
C GLY A 50 38.59 -16.20 -36.99
N SER A 51 38.75 -16.54 -38.27
CA SER A 51 39.21 -17.87 -38.68
C SER A 51 40.51 -17.80 -39.50
N ASN A 52 41.46 -18.70 -39.23
CA ASN A 52 42.62 -18.99 -40.11
C ASN A 52 42.17 -19.61 -41.47
N SER A 53 41.00 -19.23 -41.99
CA SER A 53 40.30 -20.03 -43.00
C SER A 53 40.58 -19.61 -44.44
N THR A 54 40.84 -20.63 -45.22
CA THR A 54 40.92 -20.73 -46.68
C THR A 54 39.58 -20.45 -47.39
N ARG A 55 38.59 -19.82 -46.72
CA ARG A 55 37.25 -19.55 -47.26
C ARG A 55 37.12 -18.10 -47.69
N ARG A 56 37.26 -17.88 -49.00
CA ARG A 56 37.10 -16.57 -49.65
C ARG A 56 35.94 -16.65 -50.63
N ALA A 57 35.15 -15.58 -50.72
CA ALA A 57 34.17 -15.43 -51.80
C ALA A 57 34.48 -14.18 -52.61
N LYS A 58 34.39 -14.28 -53.94
CA LYS A 58 34.57 -13.16 -54.85
C LYS A 58 33.21 -12.64 -55.33
N VAL A 59 33.07 -11.32 -55.43
CA VAL A 59 31.86 -10.68 -55.96
C VAL A 59 32.24 -9.44 -56.80
N ASP A 60 31.55 -9.25 -57.91
CA ASP A 60 31.75 -8.07 -58.79
C ASP A 60 30.99 -6.85 -58.22
N LEU A 61 31.44 -5.64 -58.56
CA LEU A 61 30.82 -4.38 -58.10
C LEU A 61 30.23 -3.56 -59.28
N PHE A 62 29.09 -2.90 -59.08
CA PHE A 62 28.38 -2.15 -60.14
C PHE A 62 29.00 -0.79 -60.49
N SER A 63 29.42 -0.01 -59.49
CA SER A 63 30.08 1.28 -59.69
C SER A 63 30.96 1.60 -58.49
N PHE A 64 32.26 1.41 -58.62
CA PHE A 64 33.23 1.84 -57.62
C PHE A 64 34.07 2.99 -58.18
N SER A 65 34.06 4.14 -57.50
CA SER A 65 34.93 5.29 -57.77
C SER A 65 35.56 5.72 -56.45
N PRO A 66 36.84 5.43 -56.20
CA PRO A 66 37.53 5.97 -55.03
C PRO A 66 37.80 7.47 -55.22
N PRO A 67 37.83 8.31 -54.16
CA PRO A 67 37.76 7.97 -52.74
C PRO A 67 36.56 8.61 -52.05
N LEU A 68 35.68 7.84 -51.40
CA LEU A 68 34.77 8.41 -50.40
C LEU A 68 34.75 7.58 -49.12
N SER A 69 35.12 8.28 -48.05
CA SER A 69 35.29 7.90 -46.67
C SER A 69 33.98 7.57 -45.95
N SER A 70 33.13 6.72 -46.54
CA SER A 70 31.99 6.14 -45.83
C SER A 70 32.03 4.63 -45.94
N HIS A 71 32.32 3.96 -44.83
CA HIS A 71 32.37 2.50 -44.65
C HIS A 71 30.98 1.81 -44.79
N HIS A 72 30.06 2.34 -45.61
CA HIS A 72 28.69 1.85 -45.71
C HIS A 72 28.37 1.37 -47.12
N TRP A 73 28.36 0.05 -47.30
CA TRP A 73 28.00 -0.67 -48.51
C TRP A 73 26.49 -0.76 -48.68
N ARG A 74 25.99 -0.52 -49.88
CA ARG A 74 24.58 -0.68 -50.25
C ARG A 74 24.40 -2.00 -51.00
N PRO A 75 23.21 -2.64 -50.92
CA PRO A 75 22.94 -3.86 -51.67
C PRO A 75 23.23 -3.72 -53.18
N ASN A 76 22.91 -2.57 -53.77
CA ASN A 76 23.11 -2.32 -55.19
C ASN A 76 24.57 -2.08 -55.60
N ASP A 77 25.51 -2.06 -54.65
CA ASP A 77 26.93 -1.98 -54.96
C ASP A 77 27.47 -3.34 -55.44
N PHE A 78 26.83 -4.45 -55.03
CA PHE A 78 27.23 -5.82 -55.34
C PHE A 78 26.51 -6.38 -56.58
N LYS A 79 27.24 -7.18 -57.36
CA LYS A 79 26.74 -7.89 -58.53
C LYS A 79 26.92 -9.39 -58.38
N LEU A 80 25.83 -10.12 -58.60
CA LEU A 80 25.78 -11.58 -58.52
C LEU A 80 26.15 -12.26 -59.84
N PRO A 81 26.60 -13.53 -59.82
CA PRO A 81 26.70 -14.43 -58.66
C PRO A 81 27.88 -14.16 -57.73
N VAL A 82 27.78 -14.63 -56.49
CA VAL A 82 28.93 -14.74 -55.58
C VAL A 82 29.71 -15.99 -55.99
N VAL A 83 31.04 -15.93 -56.02
CA VAL A 83 31.88 -17.08 -56.37
C VAL A 83 32.60 -17.55 -55.11
N PHE A 84 32.28 -18.74 -54.61
CA PHE A 84 33.06 -19.38 -53.56
C PHE A 84 34.36 -19.90 -54.15
N ASP A 85 35.47 -19.53 -53.51
CA ASP A 85 36.80 -19.84 -53.97
C ASP A 85 37.44 -20.77 -52.93
N GLY A 86 37.26 -22.08 -53.17
CA GLY A 86 37.83 -23.19 -52.41
C GLY A 86 38.89 -23.91 -53.22
N LEU A 87 39.88 -24.50 -52.55
CA LEU A 87 41.20 -24.90 -53.06
C LEU A 87 41.26 -25.75 -54.36
N ASP A 88 40.16 -26.27 -54.90
CA ASP A 88 40.18 -27.02 -56.18
C ASP A 88 39.06 -26.68 -57.19
N HIS A 89 38.00 -25.91 -56.87
CA HIS A 89 36.94 -25.51 -57.82
C HIS A 89 36.21 -24.20 -57.45
N GLU A 90 35.95 -23.33 -58.44
CA GLU A 90 35.10 -22.13 -58.29
C GLU A 90 33.60 -22.51 -58.39
N VAL A 91 32.80 -22.18 -57.37
CA VAL A 91 31.35 -22.43 -57.36
C VAL A 91 30.60 -21.11 -57.38
N GLN A 92 29.74 -20.90 -58.39
CA GLN A 92 28.83 -19.76 -58.43
C GLN A 92 27.61 -20.02 -57.54
N GLU A 93 27.37 -19.12 -56.60
CA GLU A 93 26.26 -19.20 -55.66
C GLU A 93 25.43 -17.91 -55.67
N ASN A 94 24.11 -18.10 -55.68
CA ASN A 94 23.12 -17.03 -55.62
C ASN A 94 22.19 -17.17 -54.42
N ASP A 95 22.09 -18.35 -53.79
CA ASP A 95 21.24 -18.60 -52.63
C ASP A 95 21.79 -17.86 -51.40
N PRO A 96 21.02 -16.94 -50.79
CA PRO A 96 21.49 -16.20 -49.62
C PRO A 96 21.71 -17.12 -48.41
N GLY A 97 20.98 -18.24 -48.31
CA GLY A 97 21.21 -19.26 -47.28
C GLY A 97 22.58 -19.89 -47.41
N ALA A 98 22.94 -20.36 -48.60
CA ALA A 98 24.25 -20.94 -48.90
C ALA A 98 25.38 -19.90 -48.73
N VAL A 99 25.18 -18.65 -49.13
CA VAL A 99 26.14 -17.55 -48.89
C VAL A 99 26.34 -17.30 -47.40
N PHE A 100 25.27 -17.31 -46.59
CA PHE A 100 25.39 -17.18 -45.14
C PHE A 100 26.09 -18.40 -44.52
N GLU A 101 25.68 -19.62 -44.85
CA GLU A 101 26.31 -20.87 -44.39
C GLU A 101 27.81 -20.95 -44.70
N PHE A 102 28.23 -20.39 -45.84
CA PHE A 102 29.63 -20.34 -46.22
C PHE A 102 30.50 -19.56 -45.21
N PHE A 103 30.00 -18.42 -44.73
CA PHE A 103 30.68 -17.54 -43.77
C PHE A 103 30.34 -17.83 -42.30
N ALA A 104 29.18 -18.42 -42.01
CA ALA A 104 28.64 -18.64 -40.67
C ALA A 104 29.57 -19.34 -39.67
N PRO A 105 30.48 -20.26 -40.07
CA PRO A 105 31.43 -20.86 -39.14
C PRO A 105 32.39 -19.86 -38.49
N GLY A 106 32.64 -18.69 -39.10
CA GLY A 106 33.44 -17.61 -38.51
C GLY A 106 32.67 -16.71 -37.54
N PHE A 107 31.34 -16.84 -37.46
CA PHE A 107 30.52 -15.96 -36.64
C PHE A 107 30.41 -16.49 -35.21
N ALA A 108 30.52 -15.59 -34.23
CA ALA A 108 30.38 -15.88 -32.80
C ALA A 108 28.89 -16.06 -32.41
N CYS A 109 28.27 -17.13 -32.91
CA CYS A 109 26.85 -17.44 -32.75
C CYS A 109 26.65 -18.95 -32.56
N ASP A 110 25.61 -19.37 -31.83
CA ASP A 110 25.25 -20.80 -31.70
C ASP A 110 24.65 -21.37 -33.00
N GLU A 111 24.76 -22.70 -33.18
CA GLU A 111 24.28 -23.40 -34.37
C GLU A 111 22.76 -23.31 -34.59
N PRO A 112 21.88 -23.44 -33.57
CA PRO A 112 20.45 -23.25 -33.76
C PRO A 112 20.07 -21.88 -34.33
N THR A 113 20.76 -20.82 -33.91
CA THR A 113 20.54 -19.46 -34.42
C THR A 113 21.04 -19.31 -35.85
N LYS A 114 22.18 -19.91 -36.19
CA LYS A 114 22.67 -19.96 -37.58
C LYS A 114 21.69 -20.69 -38.49
N ASP A 115 21.19 -21.85 -38.06
CA ASP A 115 20.19 -22.62 -38.79
C ASP A 115 18.88 -21.84 -38.99
N ALA A 116 18.44 -21.09 -37.96
CA ALA A 116 17.27 -20.23 -38.05
C ALA A 116 17.48 -19.10 -39.07
N ILE A 117 18.62 -18.39 -39.03
CA ILE A 117 18.95 -17.32 -39.98
C ILE A 117 19.03 -17.85 -41.41
N THR A 118 19.72 -18.96 -41.62
CA THR A 118 19.80 -19.64 -42.92
C THR A 118 18.42 -19.97 -43.46
N ARG A 119 17.54 -20.53 -42.62
CA ARG A 119 16.17 -20.88 -43.00
C ARG A 119 15.36 -19.64 -43.36
N GLU A 120 15.46 -18.56 -42.57
CA GLU A 120 14.80 -17.28 -42.87
C GLU A 120 15.30 -16.66 -44.18
N LEU A 121 16.60 -16.71 -44.46
CA LEU A 121 17.19 -16.22 -45.72
C LEU A 121 16.68 -17.02 -46.93
N ARG A 122 16.62 -18.36 -46.82
CA ARG A 122 16.04 -19.23 -47.85
C ARG A 122 14.54 -18.99 -48.00
N ASN A 123 13.82 -18.75 -46.90
CA ASN A 123 12.39 -18.43 -46.91
C ASN A 123 12.08 -17.10 -47.62
N CYS A 124 12.95 -16.10 -47.49
CA CYS A 124 12.83 -14.84 -48.24
C CYS A 124 12.89 -15.06 -49.78
N VAL A 125 13.51 -16.16 -50.22
CA VAL A 125 13.68 -16.51 -51.64
C VAL A 125 12.68 -17.58 -52.09
N SER A 126 12.21 -18.45 -51.18
CA SER A 126 11.32 -19.58 -51.45
C SER A 126 9.85 -19.21 -51.67
N MET A 127 9.52 -17.91 -51.76
CA MET A 127 8.21 -17.39 -52.18
C MET A 127 7.88 -17.71 -53.66
N SER A 128 8.01 -18.99 -54.03
CA SER A 128 7.85 -19.61 -55.35
C SER A 128 6.43 -19.50 -55.93
N LYS A 129 5.47 -18.99 -55.15
CA LYS A 129 4.08 -18.71 -55.58
C LYS A 129 3.72 -17.22 -55.57
N ALA A 130 4.66 -16.32 -55.27
CA ALA A 130 4.41 -14.89 -55.28
C ALA A 130 4.87 -14.26 -56.61
N GLU A 131 3.99 -13.49 -57.22
CA GLU A 131 4.28 -12.72 -58.44
C GLU A 131 4.43 -11.24 -58.07
N HIS A 132 5.53 -10.62 -58.51
CA HIS A 132 5.68 -9.18 -58.39
C HIS A 132 4.82 -8.49 -59.43
N VAL A 133 3.74 -7.85 -58.97
CA VAL A 133 2.81 -7.16 -59.86
C VAL A 133 3.34 -5.79 -60.28
N LYS A 134 3.85 -4.99 -59.33
CA LYS A 134 4.31 -3.61 -59.58
C LYS A 134 5.13 -3.05 -58.42
N SER A 135 6.12 -2.19 -58.72
CA SER A 135 6.77 -1.30 -57.74
C SER A 135 6.43 0.16 -58.06
N VAL A 136 6.08 0.95 -57.05
CA VAL A 136 5.72 2.37 -57.23
C VAL A 136 6.59 3.25 -56.31
N PRO A 137 7.73 3.78 -56.81
CA PRO A 137 8.63 4.58 -55.99
C PRO A 137 7.99 5.93 -55.60
N GLY A 138 8.25 6.39 -54.38
CA GLY A 138 7.78 7.70 -53.88
C GLY A 138 6.25 7.81 -53.66
N ALA A 139 5.51 6.71 -53.76
CA ALA A 139 4.05 6.72 -53.68
C ALA A 139 3.48 6.87 -52.26
N ALA A 140 4.27 6.61 -51.23
CA ALA A 140 3.81 6.55 -49.85
C ALA A 140 4.76 7.28 -48.89
N LYS A 141 4.21 7.81 -47.80
CA LYS A 141 4.95 8.46 -46.71
C LYS A 141 4.82 7.66 -45.43
N ALA A 142 5.95 7.27 -44.85
CA ALA A 142 5.97 6.55 -43.59
C ALA A 142 5.60 7.44 -42.41
N HIS A 143 4.84 6.88 -41.47
CA HIS A 143 4.52 7.48 -40.18
C HIS A 143 5.62 7.17 -39.15
N ALA A 144 5.48 7.69 -37.92
CA ALA A 144 6.39 7.39 -36.81
C ALA A 144 6.52 5.89 -36.48
N ALA A 145 5.54 5.06 -36.86
CA ALA A 145 5.63 3.61 -36.71
C ALA A 145 6.52 2.92 -37.76
N ILE A 146 6.97 3.67 -38.79
CA ILE A 146 7.75 3.25 -39.98
C ILE A 146 6.99 2.29 -40.90
N ARG A 147 6.40 1.23 -40.35
CA ARG A 147 5.62 0.20 -41.04
C ARG A 147 4.15 0.57 -41.31
N THR A 148 3.81 1.84 -41.13
CA THR A 148 2.50 2.40 -41.48
C THR A 148 2.76 3.55 -42.44
N VAL A 149 2.13 3.52 -43.60
CA VAL A 149 2.33 4.51 -44.64
C VAL A 149 1.01 5.09 -45.12
N SER A 150 0.98 6.39 -45.38
CA SER A 150 -0.11 7.02 -46.13
C SER A 150 0.24 7.07 -47.60
N ILE A 151 -0.72 6.76 -48.47
CA ILE A 151 -0.59 6.85 -49.92
C ILE A 151 -1.37 8.08 -50.39
N THR A 152 -0.76 8.91 -51.22
CA THR A 152 -1.40 10.15 -51.69
C THR A 152 -2.61 9.81 -52.56
N GLY A 153 -3.78 10.37 -52.24
CA GLY A 153 -5.02 10.11 -52.97
C GLY A 153 -5.70 8.78 -52.64
N TYR A 154 -5.28 8.10 -51.56
CA TYR A 154 -5.91 6.87 -51.08
C TYR A 154 -6.49 7.08 -49.68
N GLU A 155 -7.69 6.57 -49.45
CA GLU A 155 -8.49 6.82 -48.23
C GLU A 155 -7.99 6.02 -47.00
N PHE A 156 -7.06 5.09 -47.20
CA PHE A 156 -6.53 4.23 -46.15
C PHE A 156 -5.03 4.38 -45.99
N ASP A 157 -4.58 4.32 -44.74
CA ASP A 157 -3.21 4.02 -44.39
C ASP A 157 -2.97 2.51 -44.49
N VAL A 158 -1.75 2.13 -44.87
CA VAL A 158 -1.35 0.72 -45.02
C VAL A 158 -0.36 0.38 -43.92
N LYS A 159 -0.74 -0.53 -43.01
CA LYS A 159 0.08 -1.05 -41.91
C LYS A 159 0.53 -2.46 -42.27
N PHE A 160 1.82 -2.70 -42.45
CA PHE A 160 2.33 -3.99 -42.93
C PHE A 160 3.40 -4.58 -42.02
N SER A 161 3.62 -5.88 -42.11
CA SER A 161 4.73 -6.55 -41.44
C SER A 161 6.06 -6.07 -42.00
N LEU A 162 6.94 -5.67 -41.09
CA LEU A 162 8.31 -5.28 -41.39
C LEU A 162 9.23 -6.09 -40.47
N ALA A 163 10.05 -6.96 -41.06
CA ALA A 163 11.05 -7.76 -40.34
C ALA A 163 12.24 -6.89 -39.91
N CYS A 164 11.95 -5.84 -39.14
CA CYS A 164 12.91 -4.92 -38.57
C CYS A 164 12.62 -4.79 -37.07
N GLN A 165 13.67 -4.88 -36.26
CA GLN A 165 13.56 -4.62 -34.83
C GLN A 165 13.56 -3.10 -34.61
N ILE A 166 12.42 -2.56 -34.18
CA ILE A 166 12.31 -1.14 -33.80
C ILE A 166 11.98 -1.08 -32.32
N THR A 167 12.81 -0.35 -31.58
CA THR A 167 12.89 -0.38 -30.13
C THR A 167 13.25 -1.77 -29.60
N SER A 168 12.29 -2.50 -29.04
CA SER A 168 12.49 -3.82 -28.42
C SER A 168 11.84 -4.96 -29.20
N ALA A 169 10.98 -4.69 -30.18
CA ALA A 169 10.17 -5.73 -30.82
C ALA A 169 10.39 -5.77 -32.33
N LEU A 170 10.32 -6.98 -32.88
CA LEU A 170 10.22 -7.21 -34.33
C LEU A 170 8.87 -6.65 -34.81
N ARG A 171 8.89 -5.82 -35.86
CA ARG A 171 7.70 -5.11 -36.35
C ARG A 171 6.87 -5.93 -37.33
N VAL A 172 6.66 -7.20 -36.99
CA VAL A 172 5.76 -8.12 -37.69
C VAL A 172 4.38 -8.10 -37.03
N LEU A 173 3.32 -8.22 -37.82
CA LEU A 173 1.93 -8.25 -37.36
C LEU A 173 1.46 -9.70 -37.23
N PRO A 174 1.03 -10.14 -36.02
CA PRO A 174 0.51 -11.49 -35.84
C PRO A 174 -0.71 -11.76 -36.73
N CYS A 175 -0.85 -12.98 -37.26
CA CYS A 175 -1.99 -13.36 -38.10
C CYS A 175 -3.35 -13.19 -37.37
N TRP A 176 -3.38 -13.43 -36.05
CA TRP A 176 -4.60 -13.25 -35.26
C TRP A 176 -5.05 -11.79 -35.22
N SER A 177 -4.12 -10.83 -35.22
CA SER A 177 -4.46 -9.40 -35.23
C SER A 177 -5.09 -8.97 -36.55
N ALA A 178 -4.68 -9.59 -37.67
CA ALA A 178 -5.33 -9.36 -38.96
C ALA A 178 -6.77 -9.92 -38.97
N ALA A 179 -6.97 -11.12 -38.43
CA ALA A 179 -8.30 -11.73 -38.34
C ALA A 179 -9.25 -10.93 -37.43
N ALA A 180 -8.74 -10.42 -36.31
CA ALA A 180 -9.53 -9.70 -35.31
C ALA A 180 -9.82 -8.23 -35.67
N ALA A 181 -9.07 -7.64 -36.62
CA ALA A 181 -9.08 -6.19 -36.87
C ALA A 181 -10.48 -5.63 -37.23
N PRO A 182 -11.24 -6.19 -38.20
CA PRO A 182 -12.56 -5.66 -38.55
C PRO A 182 -13.58 -5.81 -37.42
N GLY A 183 -13.62 -6.97 -36.76
CA GLY A 183 -14.55 -7.23 -35.65
C GLY A 183 -14.27 -6.34 -34.43
N THR A 184 -12.99 -6.17 -34.09
CA THR A 184 -12.59 -5.25 -33.02
C THR A 184 -12.93 -3.80 -33.39
N THR A 185 -12.74 -3.41 -34.65
CA THR A 185 -13.12 -2.07 -35.12
C THR A 185 -14.61 -1.80 -34.92
N ALA A 186 -15.47 -2.75 -35.32
CA ALA A 186 -16.92 -2.63 -35.16
C ALA A 186 -17.33 -2.49 -33.68
N LEU A 187 -16.80 -3.36 -32.80
CA LEU A 187 -17.06 -3.27 -31.36
C LEU A 187 -16.63 -1.91 -30.79
N MET A 188 -15.43 -1.46 -31.14
CA MET A 188 -14.89 -0.19 -30.64
C MET A 188 -15.71 1.01 -31.13
N GLN A 189 -16.22 1.00 -32.37
CA GLN A 189 -17.11 2.05 -32.88
C GLN A 189 -18.43 2.14 -32.10
N GLU A 190 -18.91 1.03 -31.52
CA GLU A 190 -20.13 1.00 -30.72
C GLU A 190 -19.93 1.54 -29.31
N ILE A 191 -18.78 1.26 -28.68
CA ILE A 191 -18.54 1.58 -27.26
C ILE A 191 -17.78 2.89 -27.03
N LEU A 192 -17.08 3.42 -28.04
CA LEU A 192 -16.28 4.64 -27.88
C LEU A 192 -17.18 5.89 -27.86
N PRO A 193 -16.87 6.88 -27.00
CA PRO A 193 -17.59 8.15 -27.01
C PRO A 193 -17.32 8.93 -28.31
N GLU A 194 -18.28 9.76 -28.74
CA GLU A 194 -18.27 10.49 -30.02
C GLU A 194 -16.97 11.29 -30.27
N ASP A 195 -16.42 11.90 -29.22
CA ASP A 195 -15.21 12.71 -29.30
C ASP A 195 -13.90 11.91 -29.27
N LEU A 196 -13.96 10.59 -29.08
CA LEU A 196 -12.82 9.67 -29.15
C LEU A 196 -12.86 8.89 -30.47
N TRP A 197 -12.27 9.46 -31.51
CA TRP A 197 -12.26 8.83 -32.83
C TRP A 197 -11.38 7.59 -32.88
N LEU A 198 -11.74 6.66 -33.76
CA LEU A 198 -10.96 5.46 -34.02
C LEU A 198 -10.38 5.54 -35.43
N PHE A 199 -9.08 5.29 -35.58
CA PHE A 199 -8.52 4.92 -36.87
C PHE A 199 -8.86 3.45 -37.12
N GLY A 200 -10.03 3.18 -37.71
CA GLY A 200 -10.56 1.83 -37.86
C GLY A 200 -9.67 0.94 -38.71
N GLU A 201 -9.45 -0.30 -38.27
CA GLU A 201 -8.70 -1.32 -39.03
C GLU A 201 -9.73 -2.19 -39.79
N VAL A 202 -10.14 -1.71 -40.96
CA VAL A 202 -11.35 -2.18 -41.67
C VAL A 202 -11.15 -3.44 -42.51
N ALA A 203 -9.91 -3.72 -42.90
CA ALA A 203 -9.57 -4.89 -43.69
C ALA A 203 -8.15 -5.33 -43.40
N ALA A 204 -7.88 -6.63 -43.56
CA ALA A 204 -6.55 -7.18 -43.42
C ALA A 204 -6.36 -8.38 -44.35
N VAL A 205 -5.10 -8.64 -44.69
CA VAL A 205 -4.66 -9.84 -45.40
C VAL A 205 -3.45 -10.40 -44.68
N THR A 206 -3.32 -11.72 -44.67
CA THR A 206 -2.16 -12.43 -44.10
C THR A 206 -1.77 -13.58 -45.02
N GLY A 207 -0.57 -14.11 -44.82
CA GLY A 207 -0.13 -15.31 -45.52
C GLY A 207 -1.02 -16.53 -45.24
N SER A 208 -1.15 -17.41 -46.23
CA SER A 208 -1.93 -18.64 -46.15
C SER A 208 -1.10 -19.88 -45.77
N GLN A 209 0.15 -19.67 -45.32
CA GLN A 209 1.03 -20.74 -44.88
C GLN A 209 0.48 -21.42 -43.62
N GLU A 210 0.74 -22.72 -43.47
CA GLU A 210 0.36 -23.49 -42.26
C GLU A 210 1.10 -22.99 -41.02
N ASP A 211 2.39 -22.64 -41.17
CA ASP A 211 3.17 -22.03 -40.11
C ASP A 211 2.81 -20.54 -39.96
N LYS A 212 2.09 -20.23 -38.87
CA LYS A 212 1.72 -18.85 -38.53
C LYS A 212 2.92 -17.95 -38.26
N SER A 213 4.07 -18.51 -37.88
CA SER A 213 5.31 -17.76 -37.64
C SER A 213 5.94 -17.25 -38.94
N GLU A 214 5.72 -17.96 -40.06
CA GLU A 214 6.08 -17.53 -41.41
C GLU A 214 4.99 -16.65 -42.02
N ALA A 215 3.71 -17.06 -41.93
CA ALA A 215 2.57 -16.35 -42.51
C ALA A 215 2.49 -14.88 -42.07
N ARG A 216 2.83 -14.61 -40.81
CA ARG A 216 2.78 -13.26 -40.21
C ARG A 216 3.67 -12.24 -40.93
N HIS A 217 4.71 -12.68 -41.64
CA HIS A 217 5.61 -11.77 -42.36
C HIS A 217 4.95 -11.12 -43.58
N LEU A 218 3.82 -11.68 -44.07
CA LEU A 218 3.03 -11.13 -45.18
C LEU A 218 1.79 -10.37 -44.73
N THR A 219 1.60 -10.20 -43.42
CA THR A 219 0.42 -9.52 -42.87
C THR A 219 0.39 -8.05 -43.25
N CYS A 220 -0.77 -7.58 -43.68
CA CYS A 220 -1.07 -6.20 -44.00
C CYS A 220 -2.48 -5.84 -43.52
N ILE A 221 -2.65 -4.63 -42.97
CA ILE A 221 -3.90 -4.10 -42.42
C ILE A 221 -4.16 -2.74 -43.08
N LEU A 222 -5.36 -2.56 -43.61
CA LEU A 222 -5.87 -1.28 -44.06
C LEU A 222 -6.53 -0.55 -42.90
N ARG A 223 -6.09 0.69 -42.68
CA ARG A 223 -6.55 1.55 -41.60
C ARG A 223 -7.15 2.83 -42.17
N GLU A 224 -8.29 3.26 -41.67
CA GLU A 224 -8.91 4.52 -42.10
C GLU A 224 -7.97 5.71 -41.93
N ASN A 225 -7.93 6.60 -42.92
CA ASN A 225 -7.22 7.87 -42.81
C ASN A 225 -8.20 8.97 -42.34
N LEU A 226 -8.03 9.47 -41.12
CA LEU A 226 -8.91 10.48 -40.54
C LEU A 226 -8.57 11.93 -40.96
N VAL A 227 -7.54 12.15 -41.80
CA VAL A 227 -7.14 13.49 -42.24
C VAL A 227 -8.26 14.23 -43.00
N PRO A 228 -8.99 13.62 -43.96
CA PRO A 228 -10.11 14.27 -44.63
C PRO A 228 -11.20 14.71 -43.65
N LYS A 229 -11.62 13.83 -42.74
CA LYS A 229 -12.60 14.14 -41.68
C LYS A 229 -12.15 15.31 -40.79
N ALA A 230 -10.87 15.36 -40.45
CA ALA A 230 -10.33 16.48 -39.67
C ALA A 230 -10.33 17.80 -40.48
N GLN A 231 -10.06 17.75 -41.78
CA GLN A 231 -10.10 18.93 -42.65
C GLN A 231 -11.52 19.49 -42.77
N GLU A 232 -12.52 18.63 -42.95
CA GLU A 232 -13.95 18.99 -42.99
C GLU A 232 -14.39 19.70 -41.70
N ASN A 233 -13.86 19.28 -40.55
CA ASN A 233 -14.18 19.84 -39.23
C ASN A 233 -13.32 21.05 -38.82
N ASP A 234 -12.45 21.57 -39.70
CA ASP A 234 -11.48 22.63 -39.36
C ASP A 234 -10.56 22.26 -38.17
N GLU A 235 -10.19 20.98 -38.12
CA GLU A 235 -9.34 20.37 -37.11
C GLU A 235 -7.96 19.96 -37.69
N ALA A 236 -6.98 19.90 -36.80
CA ALA A 236 -5.67 19.34 -37.05
C ALA A 236 -5.49 18.08 -36.17
N LEU A 237 -4.95 17.02 -36.79
CA LEU A 237 -4.57 15.80 -36.10
C LEU A 237 -3.09 15.88 -35.76
N ILE A 238 -2.78 15.88 -34.46
CA ILE A 238 -1.40 15.99 -33.97
C ILE A 238 -1.09 14.78 -33.11
N LEU A 239 -0.03 14.06 -33.45
CA LEU A 239 0.44 12.94 -32.64
C LEU A 239 0.83 13.44 -31.24
N VAL A 240 0.30 12.83 -30.18
CA VAL A 240 0.57 13.28 -28.81
C VAL A 240 2.06 13.20 -28.47
N SER A 241 2.76 12.15 -28.89
CA SER A 241 4.22 12.08 -28.70
C SER A 241 4.95 13.22 -29.39
N ALA A 242 4.48 13.71 -30.54
CA ALA A 242 5.11 14.85 -31.23
C ALA A 242 4.90 16.17 -30.46
N LEU A 243 3.80 16.33 -29.71
CA LEU A 243 3.60 17.50 -28.86
C LEU A 243 4.62 17.60 -27.72
N MET A 244 5.11 16.45 -27.25
CA MET A 244 6.09 16.35 -26.16
C MET A 244 7.53 16.65 -26.64
N GLU A 245 7.80 16.53 -27.93
CA GLU A 245 9.13 16.73 -28.52
C GLU A 245 9.53 18.20 -28.61
N LYS A 246 10.83 18.45 -28.72
CA LYS A 246 11.41 19.78 -28.95
C LYS A 246 11.93 19.89 -30.39
N PRO A 247 11.64 20.99 -31.12
CA PRO A 247 12.31 21.26 -32.38
C PRO A 247 13.82 21.30 -32.21
N LEU A 248 14.57 20.92 -33.26
CA LEU A 248 16.03 20.96 -33.24
C LEU A 248 16.52 22.39 -32.89
N GLY A 249 17.33 22.50 -31.83
CA GLY A 249 17.85 23.78 -31.33
C GLY A 249 16.90 24.58 -30.44
N SER A 250 15.69 24.10 -30.16
CA SER A 250 14.73 24.74 -29.25
C SER A 250 14.80 24.14 -27.84
N GLN A 251 14.59 24.97 -26.82
CA GLN A 251 14.36 24.53 -25.44
C GLN A 251 12.88 24.28 -25.12
N GLN A 252 11.98 24.80 -25.96
CA GLN A 252 10.54 24.64 -25.85
C GLN A 252 10.04 23.45 -26.66
N THR A 253 9.07 22.73 -26.11
CA THR A 253 8.31 21.65 -26.75
C THR A 253 7.36 22.19 -27.80
N TYR A 254 6.90 21.32 -28.72
CA TYR A 254 5.85 21.68 -29.67
C TYR A 254 4.55 22.09 -28.97
N ALA A 255 4.20 21.48 -27.83
CA ALA A 255 3.06 21.93 -27.02
C ALA A 255 3.23 23.38 -26.57
N GLU A 256 4.38 23.76 -26.03
CA GLU A 256 4.65 25.13 -25.60
C GLU A 256 4.58 26.13 -26.77
N ILE A 257 5.15 25.77 -27.92
CA ILE A 257 5.16 26.62 -29.11
C ILE A 257 3.77 26.78 -29.71
N LEU A 258 3.04 25.68 -29.92
CA LEU A 258 1.74 25.69 -30.60
C LEU A 258 0.68 26.41 -29.76
N PHE A 259 0.71 26.24 -28.45
CA PHE A 259 -0.28 26.81 -27.54
C PHE A 259 0.17 28.08 -26.81
N ASP A 260 1.32 28.64 -27.18
CA ASP A 260 1.92 29.86 -26.60
C ASP A 260 2.06 29.80 -25.07
N LEU A 261 2.55 28.68 -24.54
CA LEU A 261 2.67 28.45 -23.10
C LEU A 261 4.01 29.01 -22.58
N LYS A 262 4.00 30.24 -22.08
CA LYS A 262 5.22 30.96 -21.66
C LYS A 262 5.49 30.84 -20.17
N THR A 263 4.44 30.76 -19.36
CA THR A 263 4.51 30.77 -17.90
C THR A 263 4.08 29.44 -17.30
N MET A 264 4.50 29.18 -16.05
CA MET A 264 4.11 27.97 -15.34
C MET A 264 2.58 27.88 -15.13
N THR A 265 1.92 29.01 -14.88
CA THR A 265 0.46 29.09 -14.73
C THR A 265 -0.27 28.71 -16.01
N GLU A 266 0.20 29.18 -17.17
CA GLU A 266 -0.37 28.82 -18.47
C GLU A 266 -0.20 27.33 -18.76
N LYS A 267 1.00 26.77 -18.48
CA LYS A 267 1.26 25.34 -18.60
C LYS A 267 0.32 24.51 -17.72
N LYS A 268 0.18 24.85 -16.43
CA LYS A 268 -0.75 24.17 -15.50
C LYS A 268 -2.21 24.24 -16.01
N LYS A 269 -2.66 25.41 -16.47
CA LYS A 269 -4.04 25.61 -16.98
C LYS A 269 -4.29 24.84 -18.28
N TRP A 270 -3.32 24.82 -19.21
CA TRP A 270 -3.42 24.03 -20.43
C TRP A 270 -3.38 22.54 -20.13
N PHE A 271 -2.44 22.09 -19.29
CA PHE A 271 -2.29 20.71 -18.87
C PHE A 271 -3.57 20.16 -18.22
N ARG A 272 -4.19 20.91 -17.29
CA ARG A 272 -5.48 20.52 -16.69
C ARG A 272 -6.58 20.32 -17.74
N ARG A 273 -6.69 21.21 -18.73
CA ARG A 273 -7.66 21.09 -19.82
C ARG A 273 -7.37 19.86 -20.71
N TYR A 274 -6.10 19.64 -21.03
CA TYR A 274 -5.64 18.48 -21.79
C TYR A 274 -5.99 17.17 -21.09
N ILE A 275 -5.57 17.00 -19.83
CA ILE A 275 -5.81 15.75 -19.10
C ILE A 275 -7.29 15.55 -18.76
N LYS A 276 -8.06 16.62 -18.49
CA LYS A 276 -9.50 16.48 -18.23
C LYS A 276 -10.22 15.90 -19.44
N CYS A 277 -9.93 16.42 -20.63
CA CYS A 277 -10.50 15.87 -21.87
C CYS A 277 -10.02 14.44 -22.12
N LEU A 278 -8.72 14.17 -21.93
CA LEU A 278 -8.11 12.87 -22.20
C LEU A 278 -8.61 11.78 -21.23
N LEU A 279 -8.64 12.05 -19.93
CA LEU A 279 -9.13 11.14 -18.90
C LEU A 279 -10.61 10.85 -19.10
N ARG A 280 -11.43 11.88 -19.35
CA ARG A 280 -12.88 11.70 -19.60
C ARG A 280 -13.12 10.74 -20.76
N LEU A 281 -12.42 10.92 -21.88
CA LEU A 281 -12.62 10.07 -23.06
C LEU A 281 -11.96 8.70 -22.90
N GLY A 282 -10.76 8.64 -22.31
CA GLY A 282 -9.97 7.42 -22.21
C GLY A 282 -10.44 6.44 -21.14
N LEU A 283 -11.06 6.93 -20.06
CA LEU A 283 -11.59 6.09 -18.99
C LEU A 283 -13.04 5.68 -19.22
N ASP A 284 -13.74 6.31 -20.14
CA ASP A 284 -15.15 6.07 -20.38
C ASP A 284 -15.47 4.64 -20.85
N PRO A 285 -14.77 4.06 -21.86
CA PRO A 285 -14.92 2.65 -22.21
C PRO A 285 -14.51 1.69 -21.07
N LEU A 286 -13.58 2.12 -20.23
CA LEU A 286 -13.13 1.33 -19.09
C LEU A 286 -14.20 1.26 -18.00
N LEU A 287 -14.86 2.39 -17.71
CA LEU A 287 -15.90 2.50 -16.70
C LEU A 287 -17.18 1.78 -17.10
N ARG A 288 -17.60 1.96 -18.35
CA ARG A 288 -18.89 1.43 -18.84
C ARG A 288 -18.81 -0.02 -19.31
N HIS A 289 -17.68 -0.41 -19.90
CA HIS A 289 -17.55 -1.68 -20.61
C HIS A 289 -16.36 -2.54 -20.16
N SER A 290 -15.55 -2.06 -19.21
CA SER A 290 -14.30 -2.72 -18.80
C SER A 290 -13.35 -2.99 -19.99
N VAL A 291 -13.31 -2.05 -20.94
CA VAL A 291 -12.42 -2.08 -22.11
C VAL A 291 -11.31 -1.04 -21.95
N GLY A 292 -10.07 -1.51 -21.89
CA GLY A 292 -8.88 -0.70 -21.74
C GLY A 292 -8.18 -0.45 -23.07
N CYS A 293 -8.25 0.79 -23.56
CA CYS A 293 -7.47 1.24 -24.72
C CYS A 293 -6.00 1.47 -24.37
N GLU A 294 -5.08 1.14 -25.27
CA GLU A 294 -3.64 1.40 -25.09
C GLU A 294 -3.29 2.86 -25.47
N LEU A 295 -3.77 3.81 -24.65
CA LEU A 295 -3.67 5.27 -24.83
C LEU A 295 -2.26 5.85 -24.57
N HIS A 296 -1.20 5.14 -24.94
CA HIS A 296 0.15 5.69 -24.87
C HIS A 296 0.36 6.81 -25.91
N ALA A 297 1.38 7.65 -25.73
CA ALA A 297 1.54 8.88 -26.50
C ALA A 297 1.64 8.66 -28.03
N GLN A 298 2.18 7.52 -28.47
CA GLN A 298 2.28 7.18 -29.91
C GLN A 298 0.97 6.62 -30.52
N ASN A 299 0.05 6.07 -29.71
CA ASN A 299 -1.24 5.55 -30.16
C ASN A 299 -2.36 6.57 -30.01
N THR A 300 -2.04 7.76 -29.48
CA THR A 300 -3.00 8.83 -29.22
C THR A 300 -2.71 10.02 -30.13
N VAL A 301 -3.74 10.52 -30.80
CA VAL A 301 -3.68 11.69 -31.68
C VAL A 301 -4.62 12.75 -31.13
N ALA A 302 -4.11 13.93 -30.78
CA ALA A 302 -4.92 15.05 -30.34
C ALA A 302 -5.65 15.70 -31.51
N ARG A 303 -6.95 15.95 -31.34
CA ARG A 303 -7.78 16.71 -32.28
C ARG A 303 -7.84 18.16 -31.84
N ILE A 304 -7.26 19.06 -32.63
CA ILE A 304 -7.11 20.48 -32.28
C ILE A 304 -7.83 21.34 -33.30
N CYS A 305 -8.72 22.23 -32.86
CA CYS A 305 -9.33 23.22 -33.77
C CYS A 305 -8.26 24.17 -34.30
N ARG A 306 -8.17 24.35 -35.63
CA ARG A 306 -7.13 25.17 -36.27
C ARG A 306 -7.23 26.65 -35.90
N LYS A 307 -8.44 27.17 -35.76
CA LYS A 307 -8.70 28.57 -35.43
C LYS A 307 -8.52 28.88 -33.95
N SER A 308 -9.20 28.14 -33.08
CA SER A 308 -9.25 28.44 -31.64
C SER A 308 -8.11 27.79 -30.84
N LYS A 309 -7.39 26.84 -31.44
CA LYS A 309 -6.44 25.95 -30.75
C LYS A 309 -7.08 25.15 -29.59
N ALA A 310 -8.41 25.04 -29.55
CA ALA A 310 -9.10 24.23 -28.55
C ALA A 310 -8.88 22.74 -28.81
N ILE A 311 -8.70 21.98 -27.73
CA ILE A 311 -8.69 20.51 -27.77
C ILE A 311 -10.14 20.06 -27.95
N LYS A 312 -10.44 19.46 -29.10
CA LYS A 312 -11.78 18.99 -29.48
C LYS A 312 -12.04 17.55 -29.05
N GLY A 313 -10.97 16.77 -28.89
CA GLY A 313 -11.05 15.37 -28.52
C GLY A 313 -9.74 14.66 -28.85
N PHE A 314 -9.81 13.35 -28.97
CA PHE A 314 -8.67 12.51 -29.33
C PHE A 314 -9.07 11.48 -30.37
N ALA A 315 -8.08 10.90 -31.03
CA ALA A 315 -8.24 9.73 -31.86
C ALA A 315 -7.24 8.65 -31.42
N ILE A 316 -7.68 7.40 -31.39
CA ILE A 316 -6.87 6.25 -31.00
C ILE A 316 -6.61 5.32 -32.18
N ARG A 317 -5.49 4.62 -32.13
CA ARG A 317 -5.06 3.65 -33.14
C ARG A 317 -4.36 2.46 -32.50
N ASP A 318 -4.18 1.42 -33.31
CA ASP A 318 -3.53 0.15 -32.94
C ASP A 318 -4.37 -0.72 -31.99
N LEU A 319 -5.32 -1.46 -32.58
CA LEU A 319 -6.30 -2.26 -31.85
C LEU A 319 -5.70 -3.53 -31.22
N ALA A 320 -4.54 -3.98 -31.70
CA ALA A 320 -3.84 -5.14 -31.13
C ALA A 320 -3.42 -4.95 -29.66
N GLY A 321 -3.35 -3.69 -29.19
CA GLY A 321 -3.02 -3.33 -27.82
C GLY A 321 -4.21 -3.26 -26.86
N VAL A 322 -5.44 -3.30 -27.36
CA VAL A 322 -6.67 -3.20 -26.55
C VAL A 322 -6.79 -4.43 -25.65
N LYS A 323 -7.18 -4.21 -24.39
CA LYS A 323 -7.44 -5.28 -23.42
C LYS A 323 -8.89 -5.21 -22.97
N MET A 324 -9.58 -6.34 -22.97
CA MET A 324 -11.02 -6.41 -22.70
C MET A 324 -11.30 -7.39 -21.56
N HIS A 325 -12.19 -7.02 -20.64
CA HIS A 325 -12.68 -7.93 -19.63
C HIS A 325 -13.85 -8.75 -20.19
N GLY A 326 -13.59 -10.03 -20.50
CA GLY A 326 -14.54 -10.93 -21.16
C GLY A 326 -15.86 -11.10 -20.41
N PRO A 327 -15.84 -11.36 -19.08
CA PRO A 327 -17.06 -11.52 -18.30
C PRO A 327 -17.97 -10.28 -18.33
N THR A 328 -17.41 -9.06 -18.28
CA THR A 328 -18.23 -7.83 -18.33
C THR A 328 -18.92 -7.67 -19.68
N LEU A 329 -18.19 -7.85 -20.78
CA LEU A 329 -18.74 -7.69 -22.13
C LEU A 329 -19.81 -8.74 -22.45
N LYS A 330 -19.58 -9.99 -22.06
CA LYS A 330 -20.58 -11.06 -22.21
C LYS A 330 -21.86 -10.77 -21.44
N ASN A 331 -21.74 -10.25 -20.21
CA ASN A 331 -22.90 -9.84 -19.41
C ASN A 331 -23.67 -8.67 -20.02
N GLN A 332 -23.02 -7.86 -20.87
CA GLN A 332 -23.64 -6.76 -21.60
C GLN A 332 -24.20 -7.19 -22.98
N GLY A 333 -24.05 -8.46 -23.36
CA GLY A 333 -24.57 -9.01 -24.61
C GLY A 333 -23.64 -8.89 -25.82
N PHE A 334 -22.37 -8.51 -25.62
CA PHE A 334 -21.39 -8.47 -26.71
C PHE A 334 -20.85 -9.87 -27.03
N ASP A 335 -20.75 -10.19 -28.32
CA ASP A 335 -20.08 -11.38 -28.82
C ASP A 335 -18.58 -11.11 -28.98
N VAL A 336 -17.77 -11.63 -28.06
CA VAL A 336 -16.33 -11.39 -28.01
C VAL A 336 -15.54 -12.70 -28.00
N ASP A 337 -14.50 -12.76 -28.84
CA ASP A 337 -13.58 -13.89 -28.88
C ASP A 337 -12.82 -14.00 -27.55
N ALA A 338 -12.86 -15.18 -26.93
CA ALA A 338 -12.16 -15.49 -25.71
C ALA A 338 -10.63 -15.28 -25.82
N GLY A 339 -10.05 -15.44 -27.02
CA GLY A 339 -8.62 -15.23 -27.28
C GLY A 339 -8.17 -13.77 -27.18
N LEU A 340 -9.11 -12.81 -27.21
CA LEU A 340 -8.84 -11.36 -27.12
C LEU A 340 -9.11 -10.79 -25.72
N CYS A 341 -9.73 -11.58 -24.84
CA CYS A 341 -10.22 -11.14 -23.53
C CYS A 341 -9.34 -11.63 -22.36
N THR A 342 -9.61 -11.10 -21.17
CA THR A 342 -9.12 -11.61 -19.89
C THR A 342 -10.26 -11.71 -18.90
N ASP A 343 -10.14 -12.63 -17.94
CA ASP A 343 -11.04 -12.76 -16.80
C ASP A 343 -10.56 -11.95 -15.58
N ASP A 344 -9.40 -11.29 -15.69
CA ASP A 344 -8.84 -10.45 -14.62
C ASP A 344 -8.99 -8.97 -14.95
N LEU A 345 -9.94 -8.33 -14.29
CA LEU A 345 -10.20 -6.89 -14.44
C LEU A 345 -8.97 -6.04 -14.09
N ASN A 346 -8.13 -6.47 -13.15
CA ASN A 346 -6.93 -5.74 -12.75
C ASN A 346 -5.90 -5.68 -13.88
N GLN A 347 -5.83 -6.70 -14.76
CA GLN A 347 -4.95 -6.64 -15.94
C GLN A 347 -5.39 -5.55 -16.92
N VAL A 348 -6.69 -5.32 -17.06
CA VAL A 348 -7.22 -4.22 -17.87
C VAL A 348 -6.86 -2.87 -17.23
N TRP A 349 -7.05 -2.74 -15.92
CA TRP A 349 -6.70 -1.55 -15.15
C TRP A 349 -5.21 -1.23 -15.20
N ASN A 350 -4.33 -2.22 -15.04
CA ASN A 350 -2.88 -2.08 -15.14
C ASN A 350 -2.45 -1.59 -16.52
N ARG A 351 -3.06 -2.14 -17.60
CA ARG A 351 -2.79 -1.71 -18.97
C ARG A 351 -3.12 -0.22 -19.17
N VAL A 352 -4.30 0.21 -18.71
CA VAL A 352 -4.73 1.61 -18.82
C VAL A 352 -3.86 2.51 -17.95
N HIS A 353 -3.56 2.12 -16.70
CA HIS A 353 -2.70 2.89 -15.81
C HIS A 353 -1.33 3.15 -16.45
N HIS A 354 -0.68 2.11 -16.96
CA HIS A 354 0.62 2.25 -17.62
C HIS A 354 0.52 3.12 -18.90
N ALA A 355 -0.42 2.82 -19.80
CA ALA A 355 -0.50 3.51 -21.09
C ALA A 355 -0.95 4.98 -20.96
N LEU A 356 -2.00 5.22 -20.19
CA LEU A 356 -2.64 6.52 -20.05
C LEU A 356 -1.96 7.40 -18.99
N LEU A 357 -1.75 6.88 -17.78
CA LEU A 357 -1.26 7.70 -16.65
C LEU A 357 0.26 7.79 -16.66
N GLN A 358 0.97 6.66 -16.71
CA GLN A 358 2.44 6.65 -16.62
C GLN A 358 3.10 7.17 -17.92
N ASN A 359 2.69 6.65 -19.08
CA ASN A 359 3.32 6.97 -20.36
C ASN A 359 2.80 8.27 -20.97
N ASN A 360 1.49 8.44 -21.13
CA ASN A 360 0.94 9.61 -21.81
C ASN A 360 0.94 10.85 -20.91
N ILE A 361 0.17 10.82 -19.81
CA ILE A 361 0.04 11.96 -18.91
C ILE A 361 1.36 12.26 -18.19
N GLY A 362 2.05 11.22 -17.70
CA GLY A 362 3.34 11.36 -17.02
C GLY A 362 4.41 12.01 -17.89
N TYR A 363 4.57 11.58 -19.15
CA TYR A 363 5.55 12.21 -20.04
C TYR A 363 5.13 13.59 -20.52
N MET A 364 3.84 13.87 -20.69
CA MET A 364 3.39 15.24 -20.99
C MET A 364 3.70 16.18 -19.83
N LEU A 365 3.45 15.74 -18.60
CA LEU A 365 3.75 16.46 -17.36
C LEU A 365 5.26 16.75 -17.27
N TYR A 366 6.10 15.73 -17.51
CA TYR A 366 7.55 15.87 -17.59
C TYR A 366 8.00 16.85 -18.67
N ALA A 367 7.49 16.70 -19.91
CA ALA A 367 7.87 17.52 -21.06
C ALA A 367 7.57 19.02 -20.84
N LEU A 368 6.51 19.34 -20.11
CA LEU A 368 6.15 20.71 -19.75
C LEU A 368 6.95 21.26 -18.54
N GLY A 369 7.76 20.42 -17.88
CA GLY A 369 8.50 20.77 -16.67
C GLY A 369 7.61 20.90 -15.42
N LEU A 370 6.51 20.14 -15.36
CA LEU A 370 5.53 20.19 -14.26
C LEU A 370 5.80 19.19 -13.13
N GLU A 371 6.82 18.33 -13.26
CA GLU A 371 7.11 17.24 -12.30
C GLU A 371 7.66 17.76 -10.97
N GLY A 372 8.53 18.79 -11.02
CA GLY A 372 9.14 19.41 -9.83
C GLY A 372 8.39 20.63 -9.28
N ALA A 373 7.24 21.01 -9.85
CA ALA A 373 6.40 22.06 -9.30
C ALA A 373 5.40 21.43 -8.31
N GLU A 374 5.15 22.07 -7.16
CA GLU A 374 4.34 21.57 -6.03
C GLU A 374 2.91 21.05 -6.36
N ASP A 375 2.44 21.15 -7.62
CA ASP A 375 1.06 20.85 -8.03
C ASP A 375 0.88 19.88 -9.21
N GLY A 376 1.93 19.42 -9.91
CA GLY A 376 1.76 18.69 -11.18
C GLY A 376 0.90 17.41 -11.06
N TRP A 377 1.34 16.48 -10.21
CA TRP A 377 0.58 15.25 -9.93
C TRP A 377 -0.67 15.49 -9.08
N ALA A 378 -0.74 16.59 -8.33
CA ALA A 378 -1.96 16.99 -7.61
C ALA A 378 -3.10 17.36 -8.58
N ILE A 379 -2.78 18.07 -9.68
CA ILE A 379 -3.72 18.35 -10.77
C ILE A 379 -4.23 17.04 -11.38
N VAL A 380 -3.35 16.06 -11.60
CA VAL A 380 -3.73 14.74 -12.14
C VAL A 380 -4.68 14.02 -11.18
N ARG A 381 -4.35 13.92 -9.88
CA ARG A 381 -5.21 13.29 -8.86
C ARG A 381 -6.58 13.95 -8.77
N SER A 382 -6.62 15.28 -8.67
CA SER A 382 -7.87 16.04 -8.58
C SER A 382 -8.74 15.82 -9.81
N THR A 383 -8.13 15.87 -11.01
CA THR A 383 -8.89 15.68 -12.26
C THR A 383 -9.33 14.23 -12.43
N LEU A 384 -8.52 13.26 -12.01
CA LEU A 384 -8.88 11.84 -12.01
C LEU A 384 -10.05 11.55 -11.07
N SER A 385 -10.03 12.09 -9.85
CA SER A 385 -11.13 11.97 -8.89
C SER A 385 -12.43 12.59 -9.43
N GLU A 386 -12.32 13.75 -10.08
CA GLU A 386 -13.43 14.45 -10.71
C GLU A 386 -14.06 13.63 -11.85
N VAL A 387 -13.23 13.06 -12.75
CA VAL A 387 -13.70 12.26 -13.90
C VAL A 387 -14.27 10.91 -13.47
N LEU A 388 -13.75 10.32 -12.40
CA LEU A 388 -14.25 9.05 -11.86
C LEU A 388 -15.49 9.21 -10.98
N GLU A 389 -15.99 10.45 -10.78
CA GLU A 389 -17.18 10.76 -9.97
C GLU A 389 -17.19 10.01 -8.63
N THR A 390 -16.09 10.11 -7.87
CA THR A 390 -15.86 9.30 -6.66
C THR A 390 -16.94 9.42 -5.58
N ASP A 391 -17.76 10.46 -5.64
CA ASP A 391 -18.88 10.72 -4.73
C ASP A 391 -20.22 10.10 -5.19
N ALA A 392 -20.35 9.73 -6.47
CA ALA A 392 -21.61 9.27 -7.07
C ALA A 392 -21.63 7.78 -7.45
N GLY A 393 -20.47 7.13 -7.70
CA GLY A 393 -20.42 5.76 -8.22
C GLY A 393 -19.47 4.79 -7.49
N PRO A 394 -19.89 3.57 -7.10
CA PRO A 394 -19.04 2.62 -6.39
C PRO A 394 -17.83 2.14 -7.22
N VAL A 395 -17.99 1.93 -8.53
CA VAL A 395 -16.92 1.47 -9.45
C VAL A 395 -15.83 2.52 -9.62
N GLY A 396 -16.21 3.79 -9.80
CA GLY A 396 -15.26 4.89 -9.95
C GLY A 396 -14.39 5.08 -8.69
N LYS A 397 -14.99 4.92 -7.51
CA LYS A 397 -14.29 4.96 -6.22
C LYS A 397 -13.29 3.82 -6.06
N GLU A 398 -13.65 2.61 -6.48
CA GLU A 398 -12.75 1.45 -6.47
C GLU A 398 -11.58 1.64 -7.44
N MET A 399 -11.85 2.08 -8.67
CA MET A 399 -10.82 2.34 -9.67
C MET A 399 -9.87 3.46 -9.23
N TYR A 400 -10.40 4.54 -8.64
CA TYR A 400 -9.57 5.63 -8.10
C TYR A 400 -8.62 5.08 -7.03
N ARG A 401 -9.14 4.31 -6.05
CA ARG A 401 -8.35 3.66 -5.02
C ARG A 401 -7.26 2.76 -5.62
N TYR A 402 -7.59 2.00 -6.67
CA TYR A 402 -6.63 1.14 -7.35
C TYR A 402 -5.52 1.95 -8.04
N PHE A 403 -5.86 3.02 -8.77
CA PHE A 403 -4.89 3.86 -9.50
C PHE A 403 -4.01 4.71 -8.59
N THR A 404 -4.44 4.97 -7.35
CA THR A 404 -3.68 5.73 -6.33
C THR A 404 -3.06 4.87 -5.25
N LYS A 405 -3.00 3.54 -5.42
CA LYS A 405 -2.31 2.65 -4.47
C LYS A 405 -0.80 2.95 -4.41
N GLU A 406 -0.13 2.55 -3.33
CA GLU A 406 1.26 2.96 -3.03
C GLU A 406 2.27 2.52 -4.09
N THR A 407 2.09 1.35 -4.70
CA THR A 407 2.94 0.85 -5.78
C THR A 407 2.11 0.42 -6.99
N MET A 408 2.64 0.58 -8.19
CA MET A 408 2.01 0.09 -9.41
C MET A 408 2.99 -0.76 -10.22
N PRO A 409 2.51 -1.77 -10.97
CA PRO A 409 3.34 -2.48 -11.91
C PRO A 409 3.84 -1.54 -13.00
N PHE A 410 5.12 -1.66 -13.31
CA PHE A 410 5.79 -0.88 -14.34
C PHE A 410 6.62 -1.79 -15.25
N LYS A 411 6.52 -1.54 -16.56
CA LYS A 411 7.17 -2.37 -17.56
C LYS A 411 8.68 -2.10 -17.63
N SER A 412 9.47 -3.13 -17.37
CA SER A 412 10.93 -3.03 -17.31
C SER A 412 11.57 -3.18 -18.70
N PHE A 413 11.42 -2.19 -19.57
CA PHE A 413 11.87 -2.29 -20.98
C PHE A 413 13.36 -2.66 -21.15
N LEU A 414 14.26 -2.07 -20.34
CA LEU A 414 15.68 -2.41 -20.39
C LEU A 414 15.94 -3.82 -19.85
N GLY A 415 15.27 -4.19 -18.74
CA GLY A 415 15.35 -5.54 -18.17
C GLY A 415 14.87 -6.61 -19.16
N MET A 416 13.79 -6.34 -19.90
CA MET A 416 13.30 -7.21 -20.97
C MET A 416 14.33 -7.37 -22.10
N ARG A 417 15.02 -6.28 -22.51
CA ARG A 417 16.07 -6.38 -23.53
C ARG A 417 17.25 -7.21 -23.06
N MET A 418 17.75 -6.95 -21.85
CA MET A 418 18.84 -7.72 -21.28
C MET A 418 18.45 -9.20 -21.13
N GLY A 419 17.27 -9.49 -20.60
CA GLY A 419 16.76 -10.85 -20.46
C GLY A 419 16.62 -11.59 -21.79
N ALA A 420 16.16 -10.92 -22.84
CA ALA A 420 16.06 -11.50 -24.18
C ALA A 420 17.42 -11.91 -24.73
N SER A 421 18.47 -11.10 -24.49
CA SER A 421 19.85 -11.43 -24.88
C SER A 421 20.44 -12.63 -24.14
N PHE A 422 19.89 -13.03 -22.98
CA PHE A 422 20.40 -14.16 -22.18
C PHE A 422 19.54 -15.42 -22.23
N ARG A 423 18.25 -15.32 -22.57
CA ARG A 423 17.28 -16.45 -22.46
C ARG A 423 16.55 -16.79 -23.75
N ASN A 424 16.95 -16.21 -24.88
CA ASN A 424 16.36 -16.39 -26.22
C ASN A 424 14.81 -16.27 -26.26
N SER A 425 14.20 -15.57 -25.30
CA SER A 425 12.76 -15.34 -25.22
C SER A 425 12.45 -13.97 -24.60
N MET A 426 11.56 -13.21 -25.24
CA MET A 426 11.05 -11.95 -24.69
C MET A 426 9.81 -12.21 -23.85
N VAL A 427 10.01 -12.36 -22.54
CA VAL A 427 8.92 -12.36 -21.56
C VAL A 427 8.68 -10.92 -21.10
N ILE A 428 7.41 -10.53 -20.94
CA ILE A 428 7.07 -9.25 -20.31
C ILE A 428 7.55 -9.30 -18.86
N VAL A 429 8.43 -8.36 -18.49
CA VAL A 429 8.92 -8.22 -17.12
C VAL A 429 8.34 -6.93 -16.56
N GLU A 430 7.57 -7.08 -15.49
CA GLU A 430 7.03 -5.96 -14.71
C GLU A 430 7.68 -5.95 -13.33
N LYS A 431 7.79 -4.75 -12.76
CA LYS A 431 8.24 -4.54 -11.39
C LYS A 431 7.29 -3.57 -10.71
N GLU A 432 6.92 -3.86 -9.46
CA GLU A 432 6.21 -2.91 -8.61
C GLU A 432 7.14 -1.72 -8.29
N ILE A 433 6.69 -0.50 -8.60
CA ILE A 433 7.39 0.75 -8.30
C ILE A 433 6.48 1.69 -7.51
N PRO A 434 7.02 2.63 -6.71
CA PRO A 434 6.22 3.66 -6.06
C PRO A 434 5.34 4.43 -7.06
N SER A 435 4.07 4.57 -6.73
CA SER A 435 3.09 5.26 -7.57
C SER A 435 3.21 6.77 -7.41
N VAL A 436 3.39 7.47 -8.52
CA VAL A 436 3.37 8.94 -8.61
C VAL A 436 2.01 9.56 -8.23
N LEU A 437 0.95 8.74 -8.20
CA LEU A 437 -0.40 9.13 -7.78
C LEU A 437 -0.71 8.78 -6.32
N ALA A 438 0.17 8.06 -5.63
CA ALA A 438 -0.02 7.81 -4.19
C ALA A 438 0.12 9.13 -3.44
N LYS A 439 -0.95 9.52 -2.73
CA LYS A 439 -0.86 10.61 -1.74
C LYS A 439 -0.62 9.94 -0.39
N ARG A 440 0.61 10.00 0.12
CA ARG A 440 0.85 9.70 1.52
C ARG A 440 0.10 10.76 2.33
N SER A 441 -0.73 10.31 3.27
CA SER A 441 -1.28 11.20 4.28
C SER A 441 -0.10 11.86 5.00
N PRO A 442 -0.04 13.19 5.15
CA PRO A 442 1.02 13.82 5.97
C PRO A 442 0.90 13.37 7.44
N TRP A 443 -0.29 12.91 7.81
CA TRP A 443 -0.64 12.43 9.14
C TRP A 443 -0.42 10.93 9.27
N LEU A 444 0.00 10.53 10.47
CA LEU A 444 0.33 9.17 10.89
C LEU A 444 1.59 8.61 10.21
N LEU A 445 2.53 9.49 9.88
CA LEU A 445 3.85 9.15 9.37
C LEU A 445 4.86 9.11 10.51
N GLN A 446 5.78 8.15 10.47
CA GLN A 446 6.94 8.19 11.33
C GLN A 446 7.93 9.21 10.78
N ILE A 447 8.43 10.11 11.62
CA ILE A 447 9.30 11.21 11.17
C ILE A 447 10.66 11.19 11.87
N SER A 448 11.71 11.61 11.16
CA SER A 448 12.95 12.05 11.77
C SER A 448 12.73 13.47 12.31
N LEU A 449 12.92 13.65 13.61
CA LEU A 449 12.67 14.92 14.29
C LEU A 449 13.62 16.02 13.80
N SER A 450 14.92 15.70 13.73
CA SER A 450 15.93 16.64 13.24
C SER A 450 15.92 16.80 11.72
N GLY A 451 15.37 15.82 10.99
CA GLY A 451 15.18 15.90 9.54
C GLY A 451 13.96 16.75 9.12
N THR A 452 12.95 16.87 9.97
CA THR A 452 11.67 17.50 9.62
C THR A 452 11.62 18.96 10.06
N GLN A 453 11.62 19.87 9.09
CA GLN A 453 11.55 21.33 9.32
C GLN A 453 10.11 21.87 9.22
N ASP A 454 9.26 21.22 8.42
CA ASP A 454 7.87 21.61 8.15
C ASP A 454 6.97 20.36 8.27
N PRO A 455 5.95 20.36 9.14
CA PRO A 455 5.02 19.24 9.26
C PRO A 455 4.20 18.96 7.99
N GLN A 456 4.08 19.91 7.05
CA GLN A 456 3.46 19.67 5.74
C GLN A 456 4.38 18.86 4.80
N HIS A 457 5.69 18.85 5.08
CA HIS A 457 6.72 18.15 4.33
C HIS A 457 7.56 17.24 5.25
N PRO A 458 6.93 16.22 5.88
CA PRO A 458 7.60 15.38 6.86
C PRO A 458 8.72 14.54 6.22
N VAL A 459 9.86 14.46 6.91
CA VAL A 459 10.99 13.64 6.48
C VAL A 459 10.99 12.32 7.23
N LEU A 460 10.90 11.21 6.49
CA LEU A 460 10.85 9.87 7.06
C LEU A 460 12.25 9.42 7.53
N PRO A 461 12.36 8.56 8.56
CA PRO A 461 13.66 8.06 9.02
C PRO A 461 14.48 7.37 7.92
N GLY A 462 13.82 6.65 7.00
CA GLY A 462 14.48 6.01 5.86
C GLY A 462 15.08 6.99 4.83
N GLN A 463 14.72 8.28 4.88
CA GLN A 463 15.20 9.31 3.96
C GLN A 463 16.40 10.09 4.49
N VAL A 464 16.67 10.02 5.80
CA VAL A 464 17.83 10.67 6.41
C VAL A 464 19.06 9.75 6.41
N HIS A 465 20.25 10.34 6.50
CA HIS A 465 21.50 9.59 6.58
C HIS A 465 21.55 8.75 7.90
N PRO A 466 22.10 7.51 7.91
CA PRO A 466 22.16 6.68 9.11
C PRO A 466 22.78 7.37 10.34
N ALA A 467 23.76 8.26 10.12
CA ALA A 467 24.37 9.04 11.20
C ALA A 467 23.37 9.93 11.97
N ILE A 468 22.33 10.44 11.30
CA ILE A 468 21.26 11.22 11.92
C ILE A 468 20.42 10.32 12.83
N ARG A 469 19.97 9.16 12.32
CA ARG A 469 19.16 8.21 13.10
C ARG A 469 19.90 7.67 14.33
N ILE A 470 21.19 7.36 14.17
CA ILE A 470 22.04 6.90 15.29
C ILE A 470 22.15 7.98 16.36
N ARG A 471 22.31 9.25 15.95
CA ARG A 471 22.34 10.40 16.88
C ARG A 471 21.00 10.58 17.59
N GLU A 472 19.88 10.61 16.86
CA GLU A 472 18.53 10.72 17.43
C GLU A 472 18.24 9.60 18.43
N ASN A 473 18.62 8.36 18.10
CA ASN A 473 18.50 7.23 19.00
C ASN A 473 19.34 7.42 20.26
N LYS A 474 20.61 7.81 20.11
CA LYS A 474 21.52 8.02 21.24
C LYS A 474 21.00 9.12 22.17
N GLU A 475 20.58 10.26 21.63
CA GLU A 475 20.04 11.39 22.40
C GLU A 475 18.81 10.98 23.21
N LEU A 476 17.84 10.28 22.60
CA LEU A 476 16.66 9.84 23.32
C LEU A 476 17.00 8.85 24.44
N GLN A 477 17.89 7.88 24.18
CA GLN A 477 18.29 6.88 25.17
C GLN A 477 19.07 7.49 26.33
N GLU A 478 19.97 8.44 26.07
CA GLU A 478 20.72 9.17 27.11
C GLU A 478 19.77 9.98 28.01
N ARG A 479 18.84 10.73 27.42
CA ARG A 479 17.81 11.48 28.18
C ARG A 479 16.93 10.57 29.02
N LEU A 480 16.45 9.49 28.44
CA LEU A 480 15.62 8.51 29.15
C LEU A 480 16.39 7.92 30.34
N ALA A 481 17.69 7.64 30.18
CA ALA A 481 18.54 7.18 31.27
C ALA A 481 18.71 8.25 32.36
N ASP A 482 18.93 9.52 31.98
CA ASP A 482 19.12 10.61 32.92
C ASP A 482 17.87 10.92 33.73
N TYR A 483 16.67 10.86 33.14
CA TYR A 483 15.41 11.05 33.88
C TYR A 483 15.03 9.86 34.77
N VAL A 484 15.50 8.65 34.45
CA VAL A 484 15.21 7.44 35.25
C VAL A 484 16.23 7.23 36.38
N ARG A 485 17.50 7.55 36.16
CA ARG A 485 18.63 7.29 37.08
C ARG A 485 18.38 7.77 38.53
N PRO A 486 17.77 8.94 38.80
CA PRO A 486 17.48 9.37 40.17
C PRO A 486 16.53 8.45 40.93
N TYR A 487 15.67 7.72 40.21
CA TYR A 487 14.53 7.00 40.79
C TYR A 487 14.65 5.48 40.75
N GLY A 488 15.49 4.94 39.86
CA GLY A 488 15.64 3.49 39.71
C GLY A 488 16.32 3.08 38.41
N ALA A 489 15.98 1.89 37.94
CA ALA A 489 16.52 1.31 36.70
C ALA A 489 15.56 1.47 35.51
N LEU A 490 16.13 1.57 34.32
CA LEU A 490 15.37 1.60 33.05
C LEU A 490 14.56 0.30 32.88
N PRO A 491 13.23 0.38 32.70
CA PRO A 491 12.42 -0.80 32.43
C PRO A 491 12.87 -1.50 31.15
N GLY A 492 12.86 -2.84 31.11
CA GLY A 492 13.25 -3.59 29.89
C GLY A 492 12.43 -3.24 28.64
N ALA A 493 11.23 -2.67 28.81
CA ALA A 493 10.39 -2.15 27.73
C ALA A 493 11.06 -1.01 26.94
N THR A 494 12.01 -0.28 27.53
CA THR A 494 12.73 0.85 26.90
C THR A 494 13.52 0.43 25.67
N LYS A 495 13.96 -0.83 25.62
CA LYS A 495 14.67 -1.41 24.47
C LYS A 495 13.84 -1.45 23.19
N ARG A 496 12.51 -1.33 23.31
CA ARG A 496 11.58 -1.32 22.18
C ARG A 496 11.09 0.10 21.83
N LEU A 497 11.52 1.13 22.55
CA LEU A 497 11.12 2.50 22.23
C LEU A 497 11.92 2.99 21.01
N ASN A 498 11.19 3.31 19.96
CA ASN A 498 11.73 3.89 18.73
C ASN A 498 11.97 5.40 18.93
N PRO A 499 13.12 5.95 18.48
CA PRO A 499 13.40 7.37 18.63
C PRO A 499 12.63 8.28 17.68
N HIS A 500 12.01 7.71 16.64
CA HIS A 500 11.28 8.46 15.63
C HIS A 500 9.77 8.41 15.93
N PRO A 501 9.13 9.53 16.33
CA PRO A 501 7.73 9.56 16.69
C PRO A 501 6.80 9.53 15.46
N ALA A 502 5.53 9.23 15.69
CA ALA A 502 4.46 9.37 14.72
C ALA A 502 3.90 10.80 14.74
N LEU A 503 3.88 11.45 13.57
CA LEU A 503 3.26 12.77 13.38
C LEU A 503 1.75 12.62 13.26
N LEU A 504 0.97 13.28 14.12
CA LEU A 504 -0.49 13.28 14.13
C LEU A 504 -1.03 14.70 13.88
N PRO A 505 -2.26 14.83 13.34
CA PRO A 505 -2.93 16.11 13.31
C PRO A 505 -3.43 16.45 14.72
N TRP A 506 -3.33 17.71 15.15
CA TRP A 506 -3.85 18.16 16.45
C TRP A 506 -5.33 17.79 16.65
N GLN A 507 -6.13 17.93 15.60
CA GLN A 507 -7.55 17.58 15.60
C GLN A 507 -7.83 16.13 16.02
N PHE A 508 -6.93 15.18 15.70
CA PHE A 508 -7.07 13.78 16.10
C PHE A 508 -7.04 13.60 17.62
N VAL A 509 -6.17 14.34 18.30
CA VAL A 509 -6.07 14.30 19.78
C VAL A 509 -7.31 14.93 20.41
N LYS A 510 -7.84 16.00 19.81
CA LYS A 510 -9.09 16.63 20.27
C LYS A 510 -10.33 15.77 20.08
N GLU A 511 -10.39 15.00 19.00
CA GLU A 511 -11.45 14.01 18.80
C GLU A 511 -11.38 12.90 19.86
N LEU A 512 -10.19 12.45 20.25
CA LEU A 512 -10.01 11.49 21.34
C LEU A 512 -10.44 12.05 22.70
N GLU A 513 -10.11 13.31 22.99
CA GLU A 513 -10.53 14.01 24.22
C GLU A 513 -12.06 14.10 24.29
N THR A 514 -12.70 14.58 23.22
CA THR A 514 -14.17 14.66 23.10
C THR A 514 -14.84 13.29 23.23
N PHE A 515 -14.23 12.26 22.62
CA PHE A 515 -14.70 10.88 22.75
C PHE A 515 -14.59 10.39 24.20
N ASN A 516 -13.49 10.67 24.90
CA ASN A 516 -13.31 10.26 26.29
C ASN A 516 -14.35 10.91 27.21
N GLU A 517 -14.67 12.20 27.00
CA GLU A 517 -15.73 12.86 27.77
C GLU A 517 -17.06 12.10 27.65
N ALA A 518 -17.48 11.79 26.41
CA ALA A 518 -18.69 11.00 26.18
C ALA A 518 -18.61 9.59 26.80
N LEU A 519 -17.45 8.94 26.69
CA LEU A 519 -17.23 7.59 27.20
C LEU A 519 -17.36 7.55 28.72
N VAL A 520 -16.76 8.52 29.40
CA VAL A 520 -16.79 8.62 30.86
C VAL A 520 -18.18 8.96 31.37
N THR A 521 -18.90 9.86 30.69
CA THR A 521 -20.31 10.14 31.04
C THR A 521 -21.18 8.89 30.93
N ALA A 522 -21.01 8.09 29.87
CA ALA A 522 -21.71 6.82 29.70
C ALA A 522 -21.35 5.82 30.81
N LEU A 523 -20.04 5.62 31.08
CA LEU A 523 -19.55 4.70 32.11
C LEU A 523 -20.06 5.07 33.50
N ASN A 524 -20.03 6.36 33.87
CA ASN A 524 -20.52 6.82 35.17
C ASN A 524 -21.99 6.46 35.36
N SER A 525 -22.83 6.76 34.38
CA SER A 525 -24.26 6.46 34.47
C SER A 525 -24.56 4.96 34.49
N ILE A 526 -23.87 4.16 33.68
CA ILE A 526 -24.10 2.70 33.61
C ILE A 526 -23.65 2.03 34.91
N ILE A 527 -22.44 2.33 35.39
CA ILE A 527 -21.84 1.64 36.52
C ILE A 527 -22.54 2.00 37.84
N GLU A 528 -22.96 3.25 38.04
CA GLU A 528 -23.66 3.64 39.28
C GLU A 528 -25.08 3.07 39.37
N ARG A 529 -25.67 2.69 38.23
CA ARG A 529 -27.01 2.09 38.16
C ARG A 529 -26.97 0.58 37.98
N TRP A 530 -25.80 -0.04 38.06
CA TRP A 530 -25.56 -1.43 37.71
C TRP A 530 -26.55 -2.40 38.38
N TRP A 531 -26.84 -2.19 39.66
CA TRP A 531 -27.73 -3.05 40.45
C TRP A 531 -29.16 -2.49 40.61
N THR A 532 -29.33 -1.18 40.43
CA THR A 532 -30.56 -0.45 40.76
C THR A 532 -31.49 -0.31 39.57
N ASP A 533 -30.98 -0.24 38.33
CA ASP A 533 -31.80 -0.21 37.12
C ASP A 533 -32.32 -1.60 36.74
N LYS A 534 -33.58 -1.85 37.07
CA LYS A 534 -34.26 -3.12 36.77
C LYS A 534 -34.73 -3.23 35.33
N GLU A 535 -34.84 -2.14 34.59
CA GLU A 535 -35.24 -2.17 33.18
C GLU A 535 -34.04 -2.48 32.29
N ALA A 536 -32.88 -1.87 32.56
CA ALA A 536 -31.66 -2.13 31.80
C ALA A 536 -31.04 -3.50 32.11
N ASP A 537 -31.23 -4.00 33.34
CA ASP A 537 -30.82 -5.34 33.81
C ASP A 537 -29.39 -5.73 33.41
N PHE A 538 -28.44 -4.85 33.73
CA PHE A 538 -27.03 -5.02 33.39
C PHE A 538 -26.42 -6.36 33.83
N PRO A 539 -26.71 -6.90 35.03
CA PRO A 539 -26.15 -8.18 35.48
C PRO A 539 -26.52 -9.36 34.57
N SER A 540 -27.72 -9.38 33.98
CA SER A 540 -28.11 -10.47 33.08
C SER A 540 -27.46 -10.37 31.70
N ARG A 541 -27.19 -9.14 31.24
CA ARG A 541 -26.52 -8.87 29.94
C ARG A 541 -25.01 -9.06 30.00
N MET A 542 -24.41 -8.86 31.18
CA MET A 542 -22.98 -9.05 31.43
C MET A 542 -22.78 -9.84 32.73
N PRO A 543 -23.08 -11.14 32.72
CA PRO A 543 -22.98 -11.97 33.91
C PRO A 543 -21.54 -12.12 34.37
N LEU A 544 -21.37 -12.14 35.69
CA LEU A 544 -20.08 -12.20 36.38
C LEU A 544 -19.96 -13.51 37.15
N GLU A 545 -18.73 -13.89 37.48
CA GLU A 545 -18.47 -14.99 38.41
C GLU A 545 -19.01 -14.62 39.81
N THR A 546 -19.58 -15.61 40.52
CA THR A 546 -20.31 -15.39 41.79
C THR A 546 -19.52 -14.57 42.81
N HIS A 547 -18.23 -14.87 42.98
CA HIS A 547 -17.38 -14.16 43.94
C HIS A 547 -17.09 -12.70 43.52
N VAL A 548 -17.09 -12.39 42.22
CA VAL A 548 -16.95 -11.02 41.71
C VAL A 548 -18.25 -10.26 41.89
N GLU A 549 -19.38 -10.89 41.59
CA GLU A 549 -20.70 -10.32 41.81
C GLU A 549 -20.93 -9.99 43.29
N GLU A 550 -20.65 -10.92 44.20
CA GLU A 550 -20.75 -10.71 45.65
C GLU A 550 -19.87 -9.55 46.14
N LEU A 551 -18.66 -9.42 45.58
CA LEU A 551 -17.78 -8.30 45.88
C LEU A 551 -18.37 -6.97 45.39
N LEU A 552 -18.86 -6.92 44.16
CA LEU A 552 -19.40 -5.68 43.57
C LEU A 552 -20.72 -5.25 44.19
N GLN A 553 -21.58 -6.20 44.60
CA GLN A 553 -22.77 -5.90 45.40
C GLN A 553 -22.39 -5.36 46.78
N TRP A 554 -21.32 -5.89 47.38
CA TRP A 554 -20.78 -5.33 48.61
C TRP A 554 -20.21 -3.92 48.39
N VAL A 555 -19.50 -3.67 47.29
CA VAL A 555 -18.97 -2.34 46.92
C VAL A 555 -20.09 -1.33 46.72
N ASP A 556 -21.18 -1.72 46.06
CA ASP A 556 -22.37 -0.89 45.87
C ASP A 556 -23.02 -0.47 47.20
N LYS A 557 -23.23 -1.46 48.09
CA LYS A 557 -23.71 -1.20 49.44
C LYS A 557 -22.73 -0.33 50.25
N ALA A 558 -21.43 -0.64 50.19
CA ALA A 558 -20.38 0.12 50.86
C ALA A 558 -20.28 1.56 50.34
N THR A 559 -20.65 1.81 49.09
CA THR A 559 -20.77 3.16 48.52
C THR A 559 -21.94 3.90 49.17
N THR A 560 -23.10 3.24 49.28
CA THR A 560 -24.29 3.79 49.97
C THR A 560 -24.03 4.08 51.45
N ASP A 561 -23.26 3.23 52.13
CA ASP A 561 -22.86 3.37 53.53
C ASP A 561 -21.72 4.41 53.74
N GLY A 562 -21.21 5.01 52.66
CA GLY A 562 -20.13 6.00 52.68
C GLY A 562 -18.79 5.42 53.16
N ILE A 563 -18.52 4.15 52.87
CA ILE A 563 -17.24 3.47 53.10
C ILE A 563 -16.35 3.63 51.86
N ILE A 564 -16.93 3.46 50.66
CA ILE A 564 -16.27 3.64 49.37
C ILE A 564 -16.85 4.87 48.67
N PRO A 565 -16.05 5.68 47.96
CA PRO A 565 -16.57 6.79 47.16
C PRO A 565 -17.52 6.38 46.03
N CYS A 566 -18.29 7.33 45.51
CA CYS A 566 -19.02 7.15 44.26
C CYS A 566 -18.05 6.87 43.10
N PHE A 567 -18.54 6.20 42.05
CA PHE A 567 -17.68 5.82 40.93
C PHE A 567 -17.20 7.07 40.17
N GLN A 568 -18.08 8.05 40.02
CA GLN A 568 -17.72 9.35 39.47
C GLN A 568 -16.53 9.98 40.22
N ASP A 569 -15.57 10.46 39.46
CA ASP A 569 -14.30 11.08 39.90
C ASP A 569 -13.32 10.15 40.66
N HIS A 570 -13.66 8.86 40.78
CA HIS A 570 -12.82 7.85 41.45
C HIS A 570 -12.57 6.60 40.58
N GLN A 571 -12.76 6.71 39.26
CA GLN A 571 -12.61 5.58 38.33
C GLN A 571 -11.18 5.01 38.32
N GLY A 572 -10.19 5.74 38.83
CA GLY A 572 -8.79 5.36 38.76
C GLY A 572 -8.25 5.56 37.35
N ASN A 573 -7.44 4.62 36.88
CA ASN A 573 -6.77 4.73 35.58
C ASN A 573 -7.37 3.79 34.55
N LEU A 574 -8.07 4.36 33.56
CA LEU A 574 -8.56 3.64 32.39
C LEU A 574 -7.65 3.93 31.20
N ARG A 575 -7.25 2.87 30.49
CA ARG A 575 -6.41 2.96 29.30
C ARG A 575 -7.08 2.30 28.10
N PRO A 576 -7.88 3.05 27.32
CA PRO A 576 -8.48 2.54 26.09
C PRO A 576 -7.44 2.28 25.00
N ASP A 577 -7.58 1.15 24.31
CA ASP A 577 -6.73 0.77 23.18
C ASP A 577 -7.44 1.12 21.86
N ILE A 578 -6.72 1.80 20.95
CA ILE A 578 -7.25 2.35 19.70
C ILE A 578 -6.66 1.67 18.45
N LEU A 579 -7.52 1.40 17.47
CA LEU A 579 -7.21 0.86 16.15
C LEU A 579 -7.47 1.90 15.06
N LEU A 580 -6.76 1.78 13.93
CA LEU A 580 -6.82 2.72 12.82
C LEU A 580 -7.35 2.03 11.55
N PRO A 581 -8.65 2.10 11.27
CA PRO A 581 -9.24 1.46 10.09
C PRO A 581 -8.82 2.14 8.77
N VAL A 582 -8.87 1.38 7.68
CA VAL A 582 -8.71 1.91 6.32
C VAL A 582 -9.91 2.78 5.98
N THR A 583 -9.69 4.08 5.75
CA THR A 583 -10.73 5.05 5.38
C THR A 583 -10.25 5.96 4.24
N ASN A 584 -11.17 6.63 3.55
CA ASN A 584 -10.83 7.59 2.50
C ASN A 584 -10.60 9.02 3.05
N ARG A 585 -10.66 9.20 4.37
CA ARG A 585 -10.49 10.52 5.00
C ARG A 585 -9.01 10.93 5.02
N THR A 586 -8.80 12.25 4.95
CA THR A 586 -7.47 12.87 5.01
C THR A 586 -6.91 12.87 6.43
N ILE A 587 -7.77 13.09 7.43
CA ILE A 587 -7.44 12.92 8.85
C ILE A 587 -7.69 11.45 9.23
N PRO A 588 -6.76 10.79 9.94
CA PRO A 588 -6.95 9.41 10.36
C PRO A 588 -8.13 9.28 11.32
N GLU A 589 -8.95 8.25 11.15
CA GLU A 589 -10.00 7.88 12.11
C GLU A 589 -9.46 6.83 13.10
N PHE A 590 -10.04 6.78 14.30
CA PHE A 590 -9.76 5.73 15.28
C PHE A 590 -11.03 4.94 15.67
N ARG A 591 -10.80 3.73 16.20
CA ARG A 591 -11.83 2.88 16.83
C ARG A 591 -11.29 2.30 18.14
N VAL A 592 -12.03 2.42 19.24
CA VAL A 592 -11.71 1.79 20.52
C VAL A 592 -12.15 0.33 20.51
N CYS A 593 -11.21 -0.56 20.79
CA CYS A 593 -11.44 -2.01 20.74
C CYS A 593 -11.53 -2.67 22.12
N GLU A 594 -10.98 -2.04 23.16
CA GLU A 594 -11.04 -2.45 24.56
C GLU A 594 -10.66 -1.30 25.51
N ILE A 595 -11.05 -1.42 26.78
CA ILE A 595 -10.65 -0.51 27.87
C ILE A 595 -9.84 -1.32 28.88
N ASN A 596 -8.62 -0.90 29.19
CA ASN A 596 -7.78 -1.56 30.18
C ASN A 596 -7.85 -0.79 31.51
N GLY A 597 -8.45 -1.38 32.53
CA GLY A 597 -8.60 -0.76 33.87
C GLY A 597 -8.10 -1.63 35.03
N ARG A 598 -7.55 -2.81 34.75
CA ARG A 598 -7.19 -3.80 35.78
C ARG A 598 -6.16 -3.30 36.79
N PHE A 599 -5.09 -2.69 36.29
CA PHE A 599 -3.97 -2.25 37.11
C PHE A 599 -3.94 -0.71 37.20
N PRO A 600 -3.81 -0.12 38.40
CA PRO A 600 -3.85 1.33 38.60
C PRO A 600 -2.79 2.09 37.80
N ILE A 601 -1.62 1.48 37.61
CA ILE A 601 -0.49 2.19 37.00
C ILE A 601 -0.50 2.06 35.48
N SER A 602 -0.81 0.87 34.93
CA SER A 602 -0.88 0.62 33.48
C SER A 602 0.25 1.27 32.64
N PHE A 603 1.49 1.24 33.15
CA PHE A 603 2.69 1.89 32.55
C PHE A 603 2.66 3.43 32.42
N LEU A 604 1.70 4.12 33.05
CA LEU A 604 1.54 5.58 33.01
C LEU A 604 2.83 6.34 33.31
N HIS A 605 3.51 5.99 34.42
CA HIS A 605 4.79 6.60 34.81
C HIS A 605 5.87 6.49 33.74
N TYR A 606 5.98 5.32 33.08
CA TYR A 606 6.97 5.10 32.04
C TYR A 606 6.67 5.93 30.79
N VAL A 607 5.41 6.00 30.40
CA VAL A 607 4.97 6.83 29.27
C VAL A 607 5.26 8.30 29.56
N ALA A 608 5.04 8.77 30.79
CA ALA A 608 5.37 10.13 31.19
C ALA A 608 6.87 10.43 31.00
N THR A 609 7.76 9.57 31.52
CA THR A 609 9.21 9.72 31.33
C THR A 609 9.63 9.63 29.87
N ALA A 610 8.97 8.80 29.05
CA ALA A 610 9.25 8.71 27.63
C ALA A 610 8.88 10.00 26.87
N TYR A 611 7.74 10.61 27.20
CA TYR A 611 7.36 11.92 26.66
C TYR A 611 8.23 13.06 27.20
N GLU A 612 8.75 12.98 28.42
CA GLU A 612 9.72 13.93 28.96
C GLU A 612 11.05 13.87 28.20
N ALA A 613 11.55 12.65 27.94
CA ALA A 613 12.73 12.43 27.12
C ALA A 613 12.54 12.97 25.69
N LEU A 614 11.38 12.73 25.08
CA LEU A 614 11.01 13.28 23.77
C LEU A 614 10.93 14.80 23.81
N ALA A 615 10.25 15.39 24.79
CA ALA A 615 10.12 16.85 24.92
C ALA A 615 11.47 17.56 25.06
N GLY A 616 12.46 16.88 25.63
CA GLY A 616 13.83 17.37 25.71
C GLY A 616 14.63 17.23 24.42
N SER A 617 14.24 16.36 23.48
CA SER A 617 14.98 16.09 22.23
C SER A 617 15.16 17.33 21.36
N THR A 618 16.22 17.35 20.56
CA THR A 618 16.48 18.46 19.64
C THR A 618 15.64 18.32 18.36
N TRP A 619 14.82 19.33 18.06
CA TRP A 619 14.15 19.49 16.77
C TRP A 619 14.12 20.96 16.38
N ASP A 620 14.17 21.25 15.09
CA ASP A 620 14.43 22.61 14.57
C ASP A 620 13.16 23.40 14.22
N THR A 621 11.97 22.84 14.48
CA THR A 621 10.69 23.45 14.08
C THR A 621 9.78 23.74 15.27
N PRO A 622 9.28 24.98 15.44
CA PRO A 622 8.31 25.32 16.48
C PRO A 622 6.88 24.85 16.14
N LEU A 623 6.66 24.28 14.95
CA LEU A 623 5.34 23.84 14.48
C LEU A 623 5.00 22.39 14.89
N ILE A 624 5.90 21.72 15.59
CA ILE A 624 5.72 20.35 16.07
C ILE A 624 5.98 20.32 17.57
N GLU A 625 5.08 19.67 18.32
CA GLU A 625 5.26 19.43 19.74
C GLU A 625 4.88 17.99 20.13
N PRO A 626 5.32 17.47 21.28
CA PRO A 626 4.86 16.19 21.79
C PRO A 626 3.33 16.16 21.90
N ALA A 627 2.70 15.09 21.41
CA ALA A 627 1.24 14.98 21.43
C ALA A 627 0.65 14.87 22.84
N THR A 628 1.50 14.54 23.83
CA THR A 628 1.13 14.41 25.23
C THR A 628 2.10 15.22 26.09
N LYS A 629 1.53 16.01 27.01
CA LYS A 629 2.31 16.75 28.00
C LYS A 629 2.73 15.79 29.12
N TYR A 630 4.04 15.57 29.26
CA TYR A 630 4.57 14.60 30.23
C TYR A 630 4.24 14.97 31.69
N ASN A 631 4.23 16.26 32.02
CA ASN A 631 3.86 16.74 33.35
C ASN A 631 2.40 16.42 33.69
N ALA A 632 1.47 16.52 32.72
CA ALA A 632 0.08 16.14 32.95
C ALA A 632 -0.05 14.64 33.30
N LEU A 633 0.72 13.76 32.65
CA LEU A 633 0.79 12.33 32.99
C LEU A 633 1.37 12.10 34.39
N GLN A 634 2.46 12.80 34.75
CA GLN A 634 3.08 12.71 36.08
C GLN A 634 2.12 13.18 37.18
N GLU A 635 1.52 14.36 37.04
CA GLU A 635 0.55 14.88 38.02
C GLU A 635 -0.64 13.94 38.18
N SER A 636 -1.19 13.42 37.07
CA SER A 636 -2.32 12.49 37.10
C SER A 636 -1.97 11.16 37.78
N LEU A 637 -0.71 10.70 37.70
CA LEU A 637 -0.26 9.53 38.46
C LEU A 637 -0.38 9.78 39.97
N PHE A 638 -0.09 10.99 40.43
CA PHE A 638 -0.20 11.35 41.84
C PHE A 638 -1.65 11.59 42.27
N ASP A 639 -2.52 12.06 41.36
CA ASP A 639 -3.97 12.17 41.63
C ASP A 639 -4.63 10.81 41.95
N LEU A 640 -4.00 9.69 41.56
CA LEU A 640 -4.47 8.35 41.92
C LEU A 640 -4.28 8.04 43.42
N PHE A 641 -3.33 8.66 44.11
CA PHE A 641 -2.94 8.31 45.48
C PHE A 641 -3.02 9.51 46.41
N ASP A 642 -3.18 9.27 47.71
CA ASP A 642 -3.01 10.32 48.73
C ASP A 642 -1.51 10.48 49.01
N SER A 643 -1.00 11.71 48.95
CA SER A 643 0.40 12.01 49.21
C SER A 643 0.77 11.97 50.70
N ASN A 644 -0.21 11.92 51.61
CA ASN A 644 0.03 12.02 53.06
C ASN A 644 0.31 10.69 53.75
N GLY A 645 0.26 9.56 53.04
CA GLY A 645 0.43 8.23 53.61
C GLY A 645 1.15 7.24 52.67
N PRO A 646 1.66 6.13 53.22
CA PRO A 646 2.31 5.10 52.41
C PRO A 646 1.32 4.42 51.46
N ILE A 647 1.79 4.13 50.24
CA ILE A 647 1.04 3.34 49.25
C ILE A 647 1.46 1.88 49.37
N HIS A 648 0.51 0.96 49.52
CA HIS A 648 0.76 -0.48 49.58
C HIS A 648 0.40 -1.15 48.26
N PHE A 649 1.40 -1.52 47.47
CA PHE A 649 1.22 -2.33 46.26
C PHE A 649 1.09 -3.81 46.64
N VAL A 650 -0.15 -4.29 46.69
CA VAL A 650 -0.45 -5.70 46.96
C VAL A 650 -0.26 -6.51 45.69
N LYS A 651 0.73 -7.41 45.66
CA LYS A 651 1.13 -8.16 44.46
C LYS A 651 1.35 -9.64 44.72
N GLY A 652 1.03 -10.46 43.72
CA GLY A 652 1.21 -11.91 43.72
C GLY A 652 2.43 -12.31 42.90
N SER A 653 2.19 -13.08 41.83
CA SER A 653 3.19 -13.58 40.88
C SER A 653 3.82 -12.48 40.02
N GLN A 654 3.14 -11.34 39.84
CA GLN A 654 3.64 -10.23 39.05
C GLN A 654 4.59 -9.35 39.87
N THR A 655 5.83 -9.19 39.40
CA THR A 655 6.85 -8.42 40.09
C THR A 655 6.98 -7.02 39.48
N PHE A 656 6.60 -5.97 40.23
CA PHE A 656 7.40 -4.74 40.15
C PHE A 656 8.80 -5.08 40.66
N PRO A 657 9.85 -4.83 39.87
CA PRO A 657 11.20 -5.02 40.34
C PRO A 657 11.47 -3.99 41.45
N SER A 658 12.30 -4.36 42.43
CA SER A 658 12.56 -3.53 43.62
C SER A 658 13.20 -2.17 43.30
N ASP A 659 13.83 -2.08 42.12
CA ASP A 659 14.46 -0.90 41.54
C ASP A 659 13.56 -0.18 40.51
N SER A 660 12.24 -0.43 40.54
CA SER A 660 11.30 0.27 39.68
C SER A 660 11.37 1.79 39.90
N PRO A 661 11.50 2.61 38.83
CA PRO A 661 11.58 4.06 38.96
C PRO A 661 10.29 4.68 39.48
N LEU A 662 9.15 3.99 39.37
CA LEU A 662 7.91 4.41 40.00
C LEU A 662 8.08 4.62 41.51
N PHE A 663 8.79 3.72 42.19
CA PHE A 663 8.90 3.75 43.65
C PHE A 663 9.81 4.88 44.10
N GLY A 664 10.95 5.10 43.42
CA GLY A 664 11.82 6.24 43.70
C GLY A 664 11.15 7.57 43.40
N HIS A 665 10.35 7.66 42.34
CA HIS A 665 9.65 8.89 41.98
C HIS A 665 8.55 9.24 43.00
N ILE A 666 7.80 8.24 43.49
CA ILE A 666 6.85 8.44 44.59
C ILE A 666 7.58 8.82 45.88
N GLU A 667 8.69 8.16 46.19
CA GLU A 667 9.49 8.42 47.40
C GLU A 667 10.04 9.84 47.42
N GLU A 668 10.59 10.33 46.31
CA GLU A 668 11.07 11.72 46.21
C GLU A 668 9.94 12.71 46.45
N ARG A 669 8.76 12.48 45.86
CA ARG A 669 7.65 13.43 45.94
C ARG A 669 6.90 13.42 47.26
N THR A 670 6.74 12.26 47.88
CA THR A 670 5.94 12.08 49.11
C THR A 670 6.79 11.97 50.37
N GLY A 671 8.10 11.75 50.24
CA GLY A 671 9.00 11.41 51.35
C GLY A 671 8.82 9.98 51.87
N ALA A 672 7.90 9.19 51.30
CA ALA A 672 7.60 7.83 51.74
C ALA A 672 7.69 6.84 50.57
N ARG A 673 8.59 5.86 50.69
CA ARG A 673 8.69 4.77 49.70
C ARG A 673 7.44 3.87 49.71
N PRO A 674 6.85 3.54 48.55
CA PRO A 674 5.76 2.56 48.49
C PRO A 674 6.16 1.19 49.08
N ARG A 675 5.19 0.48 49.68
CA ARG A 675 5.36 -0.88 50.19
C ARG A 675 5.06 -1.90 49.10
N THR A 676 5.88 -2.93 49.00
CA THR A 676 5.50 -4.19 48.35
C THR A 676 4.89 -5.12 49.39
N VAL A 677 3.62 -5.51 49.21
CA VAL A 677 2.93 -6.39 50.15
C VAL A 677 2.51 -7.68 49.45
N ARG A 678 2.86 -8.84 50.02
CA ARG A 678 2.34 -10.12 49.55
C ARG A 678 1.00 -10.43 50.22
N PRO A 679 0.11 -11.20 49.56
CA PRO A 679 -1.14 -11.63 50.18
C PRO A 679 -0.95 -12.36 51.52
N SER A 680 0.15 -13.12 51.67
CA SER A 680 0.51 -13.82 52.91
C SER A 680 0.83 -12.90 54.09
N ASP A 681 1.15 -11.63 53.81
CA ASP A 681 1.62 -10.66 54.78
C ASP A 681 0.50 -9.73 55.25
N LEU A 682 -0.73 -9.92 54.75
CA LEU A 682 -1.91 -9.16 55.15
C LEU A 682 -2.58 -9.76 56.38
N ARG A 683 -3.13 -8.90 57.24
CA ARG A 683 -3.91 -9.25 58.43
C ARG A 683 -5.16 -8.37 58.52
N LEU A 684 -6.27 -8.94 58.96
CA LEU A 684 -7.43 -8.16 59.40
C LEU A 684 -7.43 -8.11 60.92
N VAL A 685 -7.33 -6.90 61.47
CA VAL A 685 -7.33 -6.67 62.91
C VAL A 685 -8.67 -6.06 63.32
N PRO A 686 -9.41 -6.64 64.29
CA PRO A 686 -10.65 -6.05 64.78
C PRO A 686 -10.45 -4.60 65.24
N CYS A 687 -11.31 -3.69 64.79
CA CYS A 687 -11.21 -2.27 65.07
C CYS A 687 -12.59 -1.65 65.27
N ALA A 688 -12.94 -1.32 66.52
CA ALA A 688 -14.25 -0.76 66.87
C ALA A 688 -14.50 0.64 66.29
N THR A 689 -13.45 1.37 65.89
CA THR A 689 -13.56 2.70 65.28
C THR A 689 -13.66 2.65 63.75
N SER A 690 -13.43 1.49 63.13
CA SER A 690 -13.61 1.30 61.69
C SER A 690 -15.07 1.07 61.34
N LYS A 691 -15.55 1.68 60.26
CA LYS A 691 -16.92 1.45 59.74
C LYS A 691 -17.16 -0.01 59.34
N THR A 692 -16.11 -0.74 58.97
CA THR A 692 -16.20 -2.16 58.59
C THR A 692 -15.99 -3.10 59.79
N GLY A 693 -15.64 -2.57 60.97
CA GLY A 693 -15.28 -3.34 62.16
C GLY A 693 -13.86 -3.93 62.15
N PHE A 694 -13.10 -3.75 61.07
CA PHE A 694 -11.70 -4.18 60.97
C PHE A 694 -10.81 -3.11 60.36
N THR A 695 -9.52 -3.21 60.64
CA THR A 695 -8.45 -2.47 59.97
C THR A 695 -7.61 -3.46 59.18
N LEU A 696 -7.36 -3.15 57.91
CA LEU A 696 -6.41 -3.89 57.09
C LEU A 696 -4.99 -3.51 57.50
N CYS A 697 -4.15 -4.49 57.78
CA CYS A 697 -2.75 -4.28 58.13
C CYS A 697 -1.83 -5.19 57.30
N CYS A 698 -0.57 -4.82 57.17
CA CYS A 698 0.49 -5.69 56.65
C CYS A 698 1.58 -5.92 57.70
N VAL A 699 2.29 -7.05 57.63
CA VAL A 699 3.42 -7.36 58.51
C VAL A 699 4.56 -6.36 58.27
N TRP A 700 4.93 -5.63 59.31
CA TRP A 700 6.04 -4.67 59.27
C TRP A 700 7.38 -5.40 59.10
N GLY A 701 8.24 -4.88 58.21
CA GLY A 701 9.54 -5.47 57.89
C GLY A 701 9.51 -6.64 56.89
N ALA A 702 8.33 -7.03 56.39
CA ALA A 702 8.21 -8.02 55.32
C ALA A 702 8.78 -7.53 53.98
N ASP A 703 8.73 -6.21 53.74
CA ASP A 703 9.42 -5.56 52.62
C ASP A 703 10.82 -5.09 53.05
N PRO A 704 11.91 -5.75 52.60
CA PRO A 704 13.27 -5.41 53.02
C PRO A 704 13.76 -4.07 52.43
N THR A 705 13.04 -3.49 51.46
CA THR A 705 13.43 -2.22 50.83
C THR A 705 13.05 -1.01 51.68
N VAL A 706 12.17 -1.20 52.66
CA VAL A 706 11.70 -0.14 53.56
C VAL A 706 12.36 -0.32 54.92
N LYS A 707 13.19 0.65 55.31
CA LYS A 707 13.99 0.58 56.55
C LYS A 707 13.48 1.50 57.65
N THR A 708 12.74 2.55 57.28
CA THR A 708 12.28 3.58 58.22
C THR A 708 10.90 3.20 58.77
N PRO A 709 10.75 3.01 60.09
CA PRO A 709 9.46 2.64 60.68
C PRO A 709 8.41 3.74 60.47
N PRO A 710 7.14 3.36 60.20
CA PRO A 710 6.04 4.31 60.09
C PRO A 710 5.68 4.85 61.47
N GLN A 711 4.90 5.94 61.49
CA GLN A 711 4.53 6.63 62.73
C GLN A 711 3.57 5.80 63.61
N SER A 712 2.81 4.86 63.04
CA SER A 712 1.86 4.01 63.75
C SER A 712 2.09 2.54 63.43
N LEU A 713 2.58 1.79 64.42
CA LEU A 713 2.69 0.33 64.39
C LEU A 713 1.79 -0.28 65.45
N LEU A 714 1.21 -1.43 65.14
CA LEU A 714 0.36 -2.21 66.03
C LEU A 714 1.05 -3.52 66.37
N GLU A 715 1.08 -3.89 67.64
CA GLU A 715 1.54 -5.23 68.06
C GLU A 715 0.32 -6.11 68.31
N VAL A 716 0.16 -7.17 67.51
CA VAL A 716 -0.97 -8.10 67.60
C VAL A 716 -0.43 -9.52 67.53
N CYS A 717 -0.71 -10.33 68.56
CA CYS A 717 -0.29 -11.74 68.63
C CYS A 717 1.22 -11.98 68.40
N GLY A 718 2.07 -11.02 68.78
CA GLY A 718 3.53 -11.08 68.60
C GLY A 718 4.02 -10.69 67.20
N GLU A 719 3.13 -10.32 66.28
CA GLU A 719 3.48 -9.68 65.00
C GLU A 719 3.41 -8.16 65.14
N ILE A 720 4.38 -7.47 64.52
CA ILE A 720 4.36 -6.01 64.37
C ILE A 720 3.69 -5.72 63.02
N LEU A 721 2.62 -4.93 63.04
CA LEU A 721 1.76 -4.66 61.90
C LEU A 721 1.71 -3.16 61.57
N GLU A 722 1.77 -2.83 60.28
CA GLU A 722 1.55 -1.49 59.73
C GLU A 722 0.13 -1.41 59.18
N PRO A 723 -0.70 -0.42 59.58
CA PRO A 723 -2.01 -0.19 58.96
C PRO A 723 -1.90 0.14 57.47
N VAL A 724 -2.79 -0.46 56.67
CA VAL A 724 -2.90 -0.24 55.23
C VAL A 724 -4.03 0.74 54.97
N HIS A 725 -3.68 1.93 54.48
CA HIS A 725 -4.66 2.99 54.18
C HIS A 725 -5.02 3.05 52.69
N MET A 726 -4.08 2.67 51.82
CA MET A 726 -4.27 2.73 50.37
C MET A 726 -3.62 1.54 49.68
N VAL A 727 -4.38 0.90 48.81
CA VAL A 727 -3.94 -0.25 48.04
C VAL A 727 -3.82 0.11 46.56
N GLY A 728 -2.62 -0.09 46.02
CA GLY A 728 -2.39 -0.22 44.59
C GLY A 728 -2.52 -1.69 44.19
N LEU A 729 -3.71 -2.12 43.80
CA LEU A 729 -3.99 -3.54 43.52
C LEU A 729 -3.22 -4.04 42.29
N GLN A 730 -2.38 -5.07 42.47
CA GLN A 730 -1.56 -5.71 41.43
C GLN A 730 -1.71 -7.24 41.45
N LEU A 731 -2.90 -7.72 41.83
CA LEU A 731 -3.26 -9.14 41.83
C LEU A 731 -4.06 -9.48 40.59
N TYR A 732 -3.84 -10.68 40.05
CA TYR A 732 -4.78 -11.30 39.12
C TYR A 732 -6.03 -11.76 39.88
N ASP A 733 -7.12 -12.01 39.15
CA ASP A 733 -8.44 -12.31 39.73
C ASP A 733 -8.35 -13.59 40.57
N PHE A 734 -7.72 -14.63 40.02
CA PHE A 734 -7.47 -15.89 40.74
C PHE A 734 -6.58 -15.72 41.98
N GLU A 735 -5.69 -14.71 42.01
CA GLU A 735 -4.85 -14.44 43.19
C GLU A 735 -5.64 -13.68 44.25
N LEU A 736 -6.43 -12.68 43.85
CA LEU A 736 -7.27 -11.90 44.75
C LEU A 736 -8.32 -12.79 45.42
N PHE A 737 -9.04 -13.60 44.64
CA PHE A 737 -10.12 -14.46 45.15
C PHE A 737 -9.61 -15.79 45.76
N SER A 738 -8.29 -15.99 45.85
CA SER A 738 -7.71 -17.01 46.73
C SER A 738 -7.73 -16.59 48.21
N LEU A 739 -7.95 -15.30 48.49
CA LEU A 739 -8.11 -14.74 49.83
C LEU A 739 -9.54 -14.90 50.34
N SER A 740 -9.74 -14.78 51.66
CA SER A 740 -11.08 -14.81 52.24
C SER A 740 -11.93 -13.64 51.74
N PRO A 741 -13.27 -13.80 51.61
CA PRO A 741 -14.16 -12.73 51.19
C PRO A 741 -14.02 -11.46 52.01
N GLU A 742 -13.81 -11.57 53.33
CA GLU A 742 -13.58 -10.44 54.22
C GLU A 742 -12.29 -9.69 53.85
N MET A 743 -11.20 -10.40 53.55
CA MET A 743 -9.94 -9.79 53.14
C MET A 743 -10.10 -9.04 51.82
N VAL A 744 -10.77 -9.65 50.83
CA VAL A 744 -11.01 -9.04 49.52
C VAL A 744 -11.84 -7.76 49.65
N ARG A 745 -12.88 -7.75 50.49
CA ARG A 745 -13.69 -6.55 50.76
C ARG A 745 -12.87 -5.40 51.36
N HIS A 746 -11.98 -5.70 52.31
CA HIS A 746 -11.13 -4.68 52.92
C HIS A 746 -10.03 -4.18 51.97
N ILE A 747 -9.48 -5.06 51.14
CA ILE A 747 -8.59 -4.64 50.05
C ILE A 747 -9.34 -3.68 49.12
N ALA A 748 -10.56 -4.05 48.70
CA ALA A 748 -11.41 -3.23 47.84
C ALA A 748 -11.76 -1.87 48.49
N ALA A 749 -12.00 -1.82 49.80
CA ALA A 749 -12.24 -0.57 50.54
C ALA A 749 -11.04 0.39 50.52
N CYS A 750 -9.82 -0.16 50.54
CA CYS A 750 -8.58 0.61 50.52
C CYS A 750 -8.06 0.85 49.09
N CYS A 751 -8.65 0.22 48.06
CA CYS A 751 -8.19 0.35 46.69
C CYS A 751 -8.40 1.76 46.16
N ARG A 752 -7.35 2.34 45.57
CA ARG A 752 -7.45 3.63 44.86
C ARG A 752 -7.94 3.50 43.43
N ASN A 753 -7.76 2.33 42.83
CA ASN A 753 -8.42 1.99 41.57
C ASN A 753 -9.76 1.34 41.92
N ASP A 754 -10.87 1.94 41.50
CA ASP A 754 -12.20 1.45 41.85
C ASP A 754 -12.36 -0.02 41.40
N PRO A 755 -12.82 -0.93 42.28
CA PRO A 755 -13.11 -2.31 41.90
C PRO A 755 -14.07 -2.43 40.70
N ARG A 756 -14.99 -1.49 40.53
CA ARG A 756 -15.90 -1.41 39.37
C ARG A 756 -15.14 -1.12 38.07
N SER A 757 -14.06 -0.34 38.11
CA SER A 757 -13.17 -0.18 36.94
C SER A 757 -12.44 -1.48 36.59
N VAL A 758 -12.01 -2.23 37.61
CA VAL A 758 -11.27 -3.50 37.45
C VAL A 758 -12.15 -4.61 36.88
N PHE A 759 -13.42 -4.70 37.31
CA PHE A 759 -14.29 -5.82 36.98
C PHE A 759 -15.41 -5.51 35.98
N LEU A 760 -15.82 -4.24 35.85
CA LEU A 760 -16.85 -3.82 34.89
C LEU A 760 -16.22 -3.07 33.71
N ALA A 761 -15.54 -1.95 33.94
CA ALA A 761 -15.01 -1.13 32.84
C ALA A 761 -13.87 -1.83 32.05
N HIS A 762 -13.10 -2.70 32.71
CA HIS A 762 -12.08 -3.52 32.06
C HIS A 762 -12.66 -4.67 31.23
N ASP A 763 -13.86 -5.14 31.57
CA ASP A 763 -14.52 -6.22 30.84
C ASP A 763 -14.90 -5.73 29.45
N LYS A 764 -14.38 -6.36 28.40
CA LYS A 764 -14.58 -5.89 27.01
C LYS A 764 -16.04 -5.85 26.60
N ARG A 765 -16.92 -6.60 27.28
CA ARG A 765 -18.37 -6.58 27.06
C ARG A 765 -18.99 -5.21 27.40
N ILE A 766 -18.35 -4.39 28.25
CA ILE A 766 -18.84 -3.05 28.58
C ILE A 766 -19.04 -2.17 27.34
N LEU A 767 -18.22 -2.35 26.30
CA LEU A 767 -18.37 -1.64 25.03
C LEU A 767 -19.70 -1.96 24.34
N GLY A 768 -20.16 -3.21 24.44
CA GLY A 768 -21.46 -3.63 23.92
C GLY A 768 -22.61 -3.05 24.75
N ILE A 769 -22.48 -3.04 26.07
CA ILE A 769 -23.47 -2.43 26.97
C ILE A 769 -23.61 -0.93 26.67
N ILE A 770 -22.50 -0.18 26.54
CA ILE A 770 -22.53 1.25 26.20
C ILE A 770 -23.30 1.47 24.89
N LEU A 771 -23.00 0.69 23.85
CA LEU A 771 -23.66 0.82 22.54
C LEU A 771 -25.18 0.52 22.61
N GLN A 772 -25.58 -0.47 23.39
CA GLN A 772 -26.98 -0.81 23.61
C GLN A 772 -27.72 0.25 24.44
N GLU A 773 -27.03 0.94 25.34
CA GLU A 773 -27.61 1.96 26.22
C GLU A 773 -27.69 3.37 25.61
N LEU A 774 -27.12 3.62 24.42
CA LEU A 774 -26.98 4.98 23.88
C LEU A 774 -28.30 5.75 23.84
N ASP A 775 -29.39 5.13 23.38
CA ASP A 775 -30.69 5.80 23.27
C ASP A 775 -31.28 6.09 24.66
N SER A 776 -31.16 5.14 25.61
CA SER A 776 -31.57 5.34 27.01
C SER A 776 -30.77 6.45 27.70
N LEU A 777 -29.46 6.52 27.44
CA LEU A 777 -28.57 7.56 27.99
C LEU A 777 -28.91 8.96 27.48
N VAL A 778 -29.49 9.07 26.28
CA VAL A 778 -29.95 10.33 25.70
C VAL A 778 -31.38 10.68 26.14
N ASP A 779 -32.32 9.76 25.95
CA ASP A 779 -33.75 10.06 26.07
C ASP A 779 -34.27 9.91 27.51
N THR A 780 -33.86 8.83 28.18
CA THR A 780 -34.35 8.45 29.52
C THR A 780 -33.48 9.07 30.63
N GLN A 781 -32.18 8.79 30.62
CA GLN A 781 -31.24 9.27 31.65
C GLN A 781 -30.82 10.72 31.42
N ARG A 782 -30.85 11.19 30.16
CA ARG A 782 -30.50 12.56 29.74
C ARG A 782 -29.09 12.99 30.18
N VAL A 783 -28.17 12.04 30.21
CA VAL A 783 -26.76 12.28 30.56
C VAL A 783 -25.90 12.51 29.32
N LEU A 784 -26.28 11.95 28.17
CA LEU A 784 -25.61 12.17 26.89
C LEU A 784 -26.43 13.08 25.98
N SER A 785 -25.74 13.93 25.23
CA SER A 785 -26.33 14.59 24.05
C SER A 785 -26.38 13.62 22.85
N PRO A 786 -27.28 13.86 21.86
CA PRO A 786 -27.29 13.08 20.62
C PRO A 786 -25.94 13.06 19.89
N ALA A 787 -25.19 14.17 19.94
CA ALA A 787 -23.86 14.26 19.34
C ALA A 787 -22.85 13.36 20.06
N GLN A 788 -22.84 13.35 21.39
CA GLN A 788 -21.97 12.45 22.17
C GLN A 788 -22.32 10.98 21.93
N ALA A 789 -23.61 10.64 21.88
CA ALA A 789 -24.05 9.28 21.55
C ALA A 789 -23.60 8.85 20.15
N GLN A 790 -23.67 9.76 19.17
CA GLN A 790 -23.16 9.50 17.83
C GLN A 790 -21.64 9.31 17.81
N THR A 791 -20.88 10.15 18.54
CA THR A 791 -19.42 9.98 18.72
C THR A 791 -19.07 8.60 19.27
N LEU A 792 -19.80 8.12 20.30
CA LEU A 792 -19.58 6.77 20.84
C LEU A 792 -19.93 5.68 19.83
N ARG A 793 -21.05 5.82 19.11
CA ARG A 793 -21.50 4.87 18.08
C ARG A 793 -20.49 4.74 16.93
N GLU A 794 -19.87 5.84 16.54
CA GLU A 794 -18.88 5.86 15.46
C GLU A 794 -17.52 5.32 15.90
N HIS A 795 -17.09 5.59 17.14
CA HIS A 795 -15.74 5.29 17.60
C HIS A 795 -15.59 4.02 18.45
N ILE A 796 -16.66 3.44 18.98
CA ILE A 796 -16.61 2.11 19.64
C ILE A 796 -16.79 1.01 18.59
N ILE A 797 -15.95 -0.01 18.61
CA ILE A 797 -16.17 -1.18 17.74
C ILE A 797 -17.45 -1.91 18.17
N PRO A 798 -18.37 -2.23 17.23
CA PRO A 798 -19.55 -3.03 17.53
C PRO A 798 -19.17 -4.30 18.29
N THR A 799 -19.72 -4.45 19.49
CA THR A 799 -19.36 -5.53 20.42
C THR A 799 -20.60 -6.37 20.68
N ILE A 800 -20.57 -7.61 20.20
CA ILE A 800 -21.69 -8.55 20.31
C ILE A 800 -21.54 -9.37 21.59
N LEU A 801 -22.57 -9.33 22.43
CA LEU A 801 -22.61 -10.02 23.72
C LEU A 801 -23.32 -11.37 23.58
N PRO A 802 -22.80 -12.46 24.17
CA PRO A 802 -23.53 -13.73 24.25
C PRO A 802 -24.97 -13.57 24.78
N GLY A 803 -25.90 -14.40 24.29
CA GLY A 803 -27.31 -14.38 24.71
C GLY A 803 -28.18 -13.24 24.15
N THR A 804 -27.60 -12.26 23.45
CA THR A 804 -28.35 -11.16 22.82
C THR A 804 -29.03 -11.57 21.50
N ALA A 805 -29.98 -10.76 21.03
CA ALA A 805 -30.65 -11.01 19.75
C ALA A 805 -29.67 -10.95 18.57
N GLU A 806 -28.70 -10.03 18.62
CA GLU A 806 -27.63 -9.88 17.64
C GLU A 806 -26.73 -11.13 17.60
N PHE A 807 -26.41 -11.68 18.77
CA PHE A 807 -25.63 -12.92 18.88
C PHE A 807 -26.38 -14.12 18.30
N ARG A 808 -27.65 -14.33 18.67
CA ARG A 808 -28.46 -15.43 18.11
C ARG A 808 -28.64 -15.30 16.61
N ASN A 809 -28.77 -14.08 16.09
CA ASN A 809 -28.80 -13.83 14.65
C ASN A 809 -27.49 -14.26 13.97
N LEU A 810 -26.33 -13.91 14.55
CA LEU A 810 -25.03 -14.34 14.05
C LEU A 810 -24.86 -15.87 14.10
N LEU A 811 -25.35 -16.52 15.17
CA LEU A 811 -25.34 -17.98 15.30
C LEU A 811 -26.18 -18.63 14.18
N CYS A 812 -27.40 -18.15 13.92
CA CYS A 812 -28.22 -18.64 12.80
C CYS A 812 -27.56 -18.42 11.43
N ARG A 813 -26.94 -17.25 11.21
CA ARG A 813 -26.22 -16.94 9.96
C ARG A 813 -24.99 -17.83 9.78
N THR A 814 -24.33 -18.23 10.86
CA THR A 814 -23.20 -19.17 10.81
C THR A 814 -23.62 -20.54 10.25
N HIS A 815 -24.84 -21.00 10.50
CA HIS A 815 -25.34 -22.26 9.93
C HIS A 815 -25.63 -22.18 8.42
N THR A 816 -26.03 -21.01 7.93
CA THR A 816 -26.40 -20.80 6.52
C THR A 816 -25.23 -20.29 5.67
N ASN A 817 -24.24 -19.63 6.27
CA ASN A 817 -23.02 -19.14 5.64
C ASN A 817 -21.81 -19.38 6.57
N PRO A 818 -21.14 -20.54 6.45
CA PRO A 818 -19.96 -20.87 7.26
C PRO A 818 -18.80 -19.87 7.15
N GLU A 819 -18.63 -19.18 6.01
CA GLU A 819 -17.53 -18.22 5.79
C GLU A 819 -17.72 -16.91 6.55
N ILE A 820 -18.89 -16.68 7.15
CA ILE A 820 -19.14 -15.49 7.97
C ILE A 820 -18.13 -15.34 9.11
N LYS A 821 -17.60 -16.46 9.63
CA LYS A 821 -16.61 -16.47 10.71
C LYS A 821 -15.38 -15.62 10.39
N ASP A 822 -14.99 -15.53 9.11
CA ASP A 822 -13.79 -14.81 8.68
C ASP A 822 -13.90 -13.30 8.90
N GLN A 823 -15.12 -12.81 9.08
CA GLN A 823 -15.45 -11.41 9.33
C GLN A 823 -15.42 -11.05 10.82
N TYR A 824 -15.07 -11.98 11.72
CA TYR A 824 -15.17 -11.77 13.17
C TYR A 824 -13.92 -12.22 13.93
N ILE A 825 -13.76 -11.60 15.10
CA ILE A 825 -12.75 -11.90 16.11
C ILE A 825 -13.47 -12.23 17.43
N ILE A 826 -13.01 -13.28 18.10
CA ILE A 826 -13.47 -13.69 19.43
C ILE A 826 -12.40 -13.28 20.44
N LYS A 827 -12.81 -12.55 21.49
CA LYS A 827 -11.91 -12.08 22.54
C LYS A 827 -12.40 -12.55 23.91
N PRO A 828 -11.50 -13.00 24.81
CA PRO A 828 -11.87 -13.22 26.19
C PRO A 828 -12.31 -11.91 26.84
N ALA A 829 -13.36 -11.97 27.64
CA ALA A 829 -14.01 -10.81 28.25
C ALA A 829 -13.02 -9.98 29.11
N ARG A 830 -12.29 -10.64 30.02
CA ARG A 830 -11.45 -9.98 31.05
C ARG A 830 -9.93 -10.24 30.94
N ASP A 831 -9.46 -11.02 29.96
CA ASP A 831 -8.01 -11.21 29.79
C ASP A 831 -7.33 -9.97 29.18
N ALA A 832 -6.05 -9.79 29.48
CA ALA A 832 -5.23 -8.71 28.96
C ALA A 832 -4.10 -9.25 28.05
N ARG A 833 -3.36 -8.34 27.41
CA ARG A 833 -2.16 -8.63 26.58
C ARG A 833 -2.41 -9.48 25.32
N GLY A 834 -3.66 -9.59 24.88
CA GLY A 834 -4.02 -10.33 23.66
C GLY A 834 -4.03 -11.86 23.81
N THR A 835 -3.84 -12.37 25.03
CA THR A 835 -3.94 -13.81 25.32
C THR A 835 -5.37 -14.30 25.03
N GLY A 836 -5.49 -15.48 24.41
CA GLY A 836 -6.79 -16.12 24.19
C GLY A 836 -7.66 -15.52 23.07
N ILE A 837 -7.16 -14.52 22.34
CA ILE A 837 -7.85 -13.97 21.16
C ILE A 837 -7.84 -15.02 20.04
N LEU A 838 -9.01 -15.24 19.43
CA LEU A 838 -9.19 -16.16 18.31
C LEU A 838 -9.72 -15.38 17.10
N LEU A 839 -9.09 -15.56 15.95
CA LEU A 839 -9.59 -15.01 14.69
C LEU A 839 -10.47 -16.04 14.01
N GLY A 840 -11.70 -15.67 13.62
CA GLY A 840 -12.60 -16.63 12.98
C GLY A 840 -12.03 -17.21 11.68
N ARG A 841 -11.25 -16.43 10.92
CA ARG A 841 -10.50 -16.90 9.75
C ARG A 841 -9.50 -18.03 10.03
N ASN A 842 -8.97 -18.11 11.26
CA ASN A 842 -8.01 -19.13 11.66
C ASN A 842 -8.68 -20.35 12.32
N LEU A 843 -10.00 -20.33 12.51
CA LEU A 843 -10.77 -21.43 13.11
C LEU A 843 -11.43 -22.29 12.03
N SER A 844 -11.55 -23.60 12.27
CA SER A 844 -12.43 -24.45 11.47
C SER A 844 -13.90 -24.08 11.73
N THR A 845 -14.78 -24.36 10.78
CA THR A 845 -16.23 -24.12 10.92
C THR A 845 -16.81 -24.83 12.13
N GLU A 846 -16.39 -26.08 12.37
CA GLU A 846 -16.87 -26.90 13.50
C GLU A 846 -16.42 -26.30 14.83
N LYS A 847 -15.17 -25.85 14.91
CA LYS A 847 -14.65 -25.20 16.11
C LYS A 847 -15.31 -23.85 16.37
N TRP A 848 -15.54 -23.05 15.33
CA TRP A 848 -16.29 -21.80 15.41
C TRP A 848 -17.71 -22.02 15.95
N GLN A 849 -18.45 -22.96 15.34
CA GLN A 849 -19.81 -23.30 15.77
C GLN A 849 -19.84 -23.85 17.21
N SER A 850 -18.93 -24.77 17.54
CA SER A 850 -18.79 -25.33 18.90
C SER A 850 -18.58 -24.21 19.95
N ILE A 851 -17.70 -23.26 19.65
CA ILE A 851 -17.43 -22.10 20.51
C ILE A 851 -18.68 -21.22 20.67
N LEU A 852 -19.36 -20.85 19.57
CA LEU A 852 -20.58 -20.02 19.67
C LEU A 852 -21.73 -20.73 20.39
N THR A 853 -21.96 -22.01 20.11
CA THR A 853 -23.00 -22.78 20.80
C THR A 853 -22.71 -22.90 22.30
N SER A 854 -21.44 -23.04 22.69
CA SER A 854 -21.06 -23.04 24.11
C SER A 854 -21.27 -21.69 24.81
N MET A 855 -21.24 -20.58 24.07
CA MET A 855 -21.57 -19.26 24.62
C MET A 855 -23.09 -19.03 24.78
N ASP A 856 -23.92 -19.76 24.04
CA ASP A 856 -25.39 -19.65 24.13
C ASP A 856 -25.99 -20.59 25.20
N SER A 857 -25.26 -21.62 25.63
CA SER A 857 -25.74 -22.55 26.65
C SER A 857 -25.85 -21.88 28.02
N GLU A 858 -26.97 -22.13 28.71
CA GLU A 858 -27.41 -21.49 29.96
C GLU A 858 -26.48 -21.65 31.19
N ASP A 859 -25.34 -22.32 31.07
CA ASP A 859 -24.38 -22.49 32.17
C ASP A 859 -23.42 -21.29 32.30
N ILE A 860 -24.05 -20.12 32.45
CA ILE A 860 -23.44 -18.79 32.58
C ILE A 860 -22.46 -18.71 33.77
N HIS A 861 -22.61 -19.60 34.75
CA HIS A 861 -21.78 -19.70 35.95
C HIS A 861 -20.65 -20.72 35.86
N SER A 862 -20.44 -21.36 34.70
CA SER A 862 -19.31 -22.28 34.54
C SER A 862 -17.96 -21.56 34.65
N LEU A 863 -16.95 -22.24 35.19
CA LEU A 863 -15.54 -21.78 35.29
C LEU A 863 -14.85 -21.59 33.92
N ALA A 864 -15.59 -21.63 32.81
CA ALA A 864 -15.06 -21.50 31.46
C ALA A 864 -14.85 -20.02 31.08
N THR A 865 -13.81 -19.76 30.30
CA THR A 865 -13.49 -18.41 29.79
C THR A 865 -14.69 -17.82 29.05
N GLN A 866 -15.22 -16.70 29.56
CA GLN A 866 -16.28 -15.94 28.88
C GLN A 866 -15.69 -15.13 27.71
N TYR A 867 -16.41 -15.10 26.60
CA TYR A 867 -15.97 -14.47 25.35
C TYR A 867 -16.97 -13.40 24.87
N MET A 868 -16.48 -12.52 24.00
CA MET A 868 -17.27 -11.55 23.24
C MET A 868 -16.80 -11.54 21.79
N LEU A 869 -17.64 -11.00 20.89
CA LEU A 869 -17.32 -10.90 19.47
C LEU A 869 -17.24 -9.45 19.00
N GLN A 870 -16.30 -9.18 18.11
CA GLN A 870 -16.21 -7.93 17.35
C GLN A 870 -16.03 -8.24 15.86
N PRO A 871 -16.46 -7.36 14.94
CA PRO A 871 -16.13 -7.49 13.53
C PRO A 871 -14.61 -7.33 13.33
N MET A 872 -14.07 -8.08 12.38
CA MET A 872 -12.69 -7.98 11.94
C MET A 872 -12.53 -6.73 11.07
N LEU A 873 -11.81 -5.73 11.57
CA LEU A 873 -11.58 -4.49 10.84
C LEU A 873 -10.37 -4.62 9.89
N SER A 874 -10.50 -4.05 8.70
CA SER A 874 -9.35 -3.79 7.84
C SER A 874 -8.56 -2.60 8.40
N LEU A 875 -7.39 -2.89 8.97
CA LEU A 875 -6.51 -1.88 9.54
C LEU A 875 -5.55 -1.31 8.50
N ARG A 876 -5.21 -0.03 8.63
CA ARG A 876 -4.15 0.59 7.84
C ARG A 876 -2.80 -0.06 8.18
N SER A 877 -1.95 -0.16 7.16
CA SER A 877 -0.55 -0.56 7.32
C SER A 877 0.35 0.63 7.00
N PHE A 878 1.54 0.66 7.61
CA PHE A 878 2.48 1.76 7.54
C PHE A 878 3.89 1.24 7.28
N GLU A 879 4.64 1.90 6.42
CA GLU A 879 6.09 1.69 6.29
C GLU A 879 6.80 2.39 7.45
N TRP A 880 7.17 1.64 8.49
CA TRP A 880 7.86 2.16 9.66
C TRP A 880 9.29 1.65 9.74
N PHE A 881 10.21 2.56 10.02
CA PHE A 881 11.60 2.26 10.32
C PHE A 881 11.71 1.79 11.76
N TRP A 882 12.08 0.53 11.97
CA TRP A 882 12.13 -0.06 13.31
C TRP A 882 13.45 0.25 14.01
N ASP A 883 14.57 -0.10 13.36
CA ASP A 883 15.93 0.14 13.82
C ASP A 883 16.92 -0.15 12.67
N GLU A 884 18.22 0.05 12.91
CA GLU A 884 19.26 -0.20 11.90
C GLU A 884 19.42 -1.68 11.51
N GLU A 885 18.96 -2.64 12.33
CA GLU A 885 19.04 -4.06 12.01
C GLU A 885 17.82 -4.53 11.20
N ARG A 886 16.63 -4.13 11.62
CA ARG A 886 15.34 -4.57 11.05
C ARG A 886 14.84 -3.68 9.93
N GLN A 887 15.41 -2.48 9.78
CA GLN A 887 15.11 -1.50 8.74
C GLN A 887 13.62 -1.15 8.66
N THR A 888 13.16 -0.64 7.52
CA THR A 888 11.76 -0.31 7.28
C THR A 888 10.93 -1.57 7.05
N ARG A 889 9.81 -1.68 7.77
CA ARG A 889 8.86 -2.79 7.65
C ARG A 889 7.43 -2.28 7.46
N ASN A 890 6.68 -3.03 6.67
CA ASN A 890 5.24 -2.82 6.59
C ASN A 890 4.60 -3.30 7.91
N SER A 891 3.99 -2.38 8.64
CA SER A 891 3.61 -2.56 10.04
C SER A 891 2.14 -2.18 10.26
N ARG A 892 1.48 -2.84 11.20
CA ARG A 892 0.22 -2.37 11.80
C ARG A 892 0.49 -1.83 13.19
N CYS A 893 -0.46 -1.07 13.74
CA CYS A 893 -0.30 -0.47 15.06
C CYS A 893 -1.57 -0.50 15.91
N VAL A 894 -1.36 -0.48 17.22
CA VAL A 894 -2.40 -0.30 18.24
C VAL A 894 -1.95 0.81 19.17
N GLY A 895 -2.67 1.92 19.14
CA GLY A 895 -2.45 3.06 20.03
C GLY A 895 -3.12 2.86 21.38
N THR A 896 -2.81 3.77 22.31
CA THR A 896 -3.50 3.87 23.61
C THR A 896 -3.63 5.33 23.99
N TYR A 897 -4.57 5.65 24.86
CA TYR A 897 -4.57 6.90 25.62
C TYR A 897 -4.90 6.62 27.08
N TYR A 898 -4.63 7.59 27.95
CA TYR A 898 -4.88 7.49 29.38
C TYR A 898 -6.03 8.40 29.82
N SER A 899 -6.91 7.85 30.64
CA SER A 899 -8.00 8.54 31.31
C SER A 899 -7.86 8.30 32.81
N VAL A 900 -7.60 9.36 33.58
CA VAL A 900 -7.39 9.27 35.03
C VAL A 900 -8.52 10.00 35.74
N ASN A 901 -9.25 9.28 36.59
CA ASN A 901 -10.46 9.75 37.26
C ASN A 901 -11.42 10.43 36.27
N GLY A 902 -11.60 9.80 35.10
CA GLY A 902 -12.49 10.26 34.04
C GLY A 902 -11.93 11.36 33.13
N ARG A 903 -10.78 11.96 33.45
CA ARG A 903 -10.18 13.02 32.63
C ARG A 903 -9.25 12.45 31.59
N PHE A 904 -9.37 12.92 30.35
CA PHE A 904 -8.39 12.63 29.30
C PHE A 904 -7.05 13.27 29.64
N ILE A 905 -6.00 12.47 29.74
CA ILE A 905 -4.66 12.97 30.11
C ILE A 905 -3.74 13.09 28.89
N GLY A 906 -3.90 12.18 27.92
CA GLY A 906 -3.14 12.21 26.67
C GLY A 906 -2.90 10.84 26.07
N LEU A 907 -2.24 10.84 24.91
CA LEU A 907 -1.85 9.62 24.22
C LEU A 907 -0.75 8.86 24.98
N GLY A 908 -0.87 7.54 24.95
CA GLY A 908 0.20 6.62 25.31
C GLY A 908 1.16 6.37 24.14
N MET A 909 1.65 5.14 24.05
CA MET A 909 2.52 4.69 22.96
C MET A 909 1.72 3.92 21.90
N TRP A 910 2.19 3.98 20.65
CA TRP A 910 1.77 3.07 19.59
C TRP A 910 2.60 1.80 19.66
N ARG A 911 1.96 0.65 19.86
CA ARG A 911 2.63 -0.65 19.71
C ARG A 911 2.56 -1.06 18.25
N THR A 912 3.70 -1.46 17.71
CA THR A 912 3.87 -1.66 16.27
C THR A 912 4.31 -3.08 16.00
N GLY A 913 3.65 -3.79 15.09
CA GLY A 913 4.01 -5.15 14.71
C GLY A 913 4.01 -5.32 13.20
N ASP A 914 4.69 -6.34 12.69
CA ASP A 914 4.69 -6.67 11.26
C ASP A 914 3.27 -6.98 10.78
N VAL A 915 2.96 -6.71 9.51
CA VAL A 915 1.62 -7.01 8.94
C VAL A 915 1.23 -8.48 8.98
N SER A 916 2.19 -9.39 9.13
CA SER A 916 1.96 -10.82 9.36
C SER A 916 1.46 -11.14 10.77
N GLU A 917 1.63 -10.24 11.74
CA GLU A 917 1.12 -10.41 13.09
C GLU A 917 -0.39 -10.17 13.13
N ASP A 918 -1.11 -11.17 13.63
CA ASP A 918 -2.56 -11.16 13.76
C ASP A 918 -3.04 -10.36 14.99
N VAL A 919 -2.24 -10.36 16.06
CA VAL A 919 -2.53 -9.68 17.33
C VAL A 919 -1.30 -8.93 17.81
N ILE A 920 -1.43 -7.60 17.94
CA ILE A 920 -0.35 -6.74 18.40
C ILE A 920 -0.60 -6.35 19.86
N SER A 921 0.33 -6.70 20.73
CA SER A 921 0.28 -6.38 22.15
C SER A 921 1.69 -6.13 22.72
N ALA A 922 1.76 -5.75 24.00
CA ALA A 922 3.05 -5.55 24.68
C ALA A 922 3.89 -6.85 24.79
N SER A 923 3.27 -8.03 24.63
CA SER A 923 3.96 -9.32 24.64
C SER A 923 4.33 -9.84 23.24
N THR A 924 3.94 -9.16 22.16
CA THR A 924 4.38 -9.51 20.80
C THR A 924 5.90 -9.51 20.75
N LYS A 925 6.49 -10.60 20.23
CA LYS A 925 7.94 -10.81 20.26
C LYS A 925 8.66 -9.84 19.34
N ASP A 926 8.15 -9.65 18.13
CA ASP A 926 8.71 -8.74 17.14
C ASP A 926 7.83 -7.49 17.03
N ALA A 927 8.04 -6.56 17.98
CA ALA A 927 7.32 -5.30 18.03
C ALA A 927 8.23 -4.15 18.47
N THR A 928 7.99 -2.96 17.94
CA THR A 928 8.56 -1.70 18.44
C THR A 928 7.45 -0.81 19.00
N SER A 929 7.80 0.27 19.67
CA SER A 929 6.87 1.21 20.27
C SER A 929 7.24 2.63 19.91
N VAL A 930 6.26 3.40 19.49
CA VAL A 930 6.45 4.73 18.90
C VAL A 930 5.66 5.75 19.71
N LEU A 931 6.28 6.87 20.08
CA LEU A 931 5.61 8.03 20.69
C LEU A 931 4.93 8.89 19.61
N SER A 932 4.19 9.90 20.01
CA SER A 932 3.50 10.80 19.07
C SER A 932 3.94 12.24 19.20
N VAL A 933 3.96 12.94 18.08
CA VAL A 933 4.03 14.40 18.02
C VAL A 933 2.83 14.92 17.24
N VAL A 934 2.40 16.14 17.50
CA VAL A 934 1.34 16.82 16.76
C VAL A 934 1.91 17.98 15.97
N ALA A 935 1.38 18.18 14.76
CA ALA A 935 1.56 19.45 14.09
C ALA A 935 0.60 20.48 14.69
N LEU A 936 1.14 21.64 15.04
CA LEU A 936 0.37 22.80 15.44
C LEU A 936 -0.17 23.48 14.17
N ASP A 937 -1.47 23.72 14.11
CA ASP A 937 -2.06 24.51 13.03
C ASP A 937 -1.49 25.94 13.12
N SER A 938 -0.84 26.38 12.03
CA SER A 938 -0.40 27.76 11.82
C SER A 938 -1.53 28.66 11.33
#